data_AF-A0AAU1ABS1-F1
#
_entry.id   AF-A0AAU1ABS1-F1
#
_cell.length_a   1.000
_cell.length_b   1.000
_cell.length_c   1.000
_cell.angle_alpha   90.00
_cell.angle_beta   90.00
_cell.angle_gamma   90.00
#
_symmetry.space_group_name_H-M   'P 1'
#
loop_
_entity.id
_entity.type
_entity.pdbx_description
1 polymer ?
#
loop_
_entity_poly.entity_id
_entity_poly.type
_entity_poly.pdbx_seq_one_letter_code
_entity_poly.pdbx_strand_id
1 'polypeptide(L)'
;MSGHRSRRWGAALLGATVAAGLLGGASAQAVAGAQPVPEGTYRFSVKVAFGDLRACSGALVDPNWVLTAKSCFAEETGPVVSGAPSRPSTALVGRADLTGTAGQQRGVASIEPHPDRDLALVRLSSPVTDVPPVALATTAPAAAETLTVTGYGRTATEWVPSQLHQGSFTVQDVATTSVGLLGASAGATLCRGDAGGPVFRGNSGAAELVAIAATSWQKGCLGETETRDGATATRVDDLAAWIDEKKADVQIFGVLADGRLTFSAIDSATGDLRANRTSAATLGFAPKAMATLNENTILITDTGGTMYRVDVTGFDPLTFTTTNIIGGFSPYDRLSYDGYGSLYYINGSTNQLYRRTVTSAKPTGADINRATFVASGFAQKTITSPGAGRILGTISDGRLVSYRVYGNGPGGWVGSTLVTTGWAAPTHLLSPGGGLYYTRNAAGRLDRFRDANPFDGSGADIVSFPTDPVSASGWNQVLLSARPWTGLVSVFGTRPDGRLSYTAIDPVSGAKRIATVSAQTLGFTPKAMATLNSDTLLVTDGGHLYRVDVIGTDPLTFTRTQALDTGGGWTQDRLVFDGSGSLFGQAGSVLRRYTVKKAKPANTTTDITTNTLVGSNFGVRSLTATGKGRLLATTSDSKLAAYTVDAAGVWTREDPAASGWGGVTSPFSPGGGHYYRRDANGVVTGWLDASPYDGSGTDLTAYVPAGAVSTGWDPILSALSYDAWPDNTRRW
;
A
#
# COMPACT_ATOMS: atom_id res chain seq x y z
N MET A 1 16.66 36.48 -90.83
CA MET A 1 16.50 37.83 -91.43
C MET A 1 15.26 38.45 -90.79
N SER A 2 15.47 39.32 -89.80
CA SER A 2 15.29 40.80 -89.89
C SER A 2 13.81 41.19 -90.10
N GLY A 3 13.18 42.07 -89.32
CA GLY A 3 13.65 43.08 -88.36
C GLY A 3 12.52 43.50 -87.40
N HIS A 4 12.86 43.93 -86.19
CA HIS A 4 12.92 45.33 -85.72
C HIS A 4 11.53 45.92 -85.35
N ARG A 5 11.21 46.05 -84.05
CA ARG A 5 11.40 47.24 -83.15
C ARG A 5 10.51 48.43 -83.60
N SER A 6 9.70 49.10 -82.77
CA SER A 6 9.97 49.85 -81.50
C SER A 6 8.64 50.25 -80.82
N ARG A 7 8.47 50.18 -79.47
CA ARG A 7 8.68 51.25 -78.44
C ARG A 7 7.89 52.55 -78.75
N ARG A 8 7.05 53.19 -77.90
CA ARG A 8 7.01 53.38 -76.43
C ARG A 8 5.68 54.06 -75.97
N TRP A 9 5.26 53.73 -74.73
CA TRP A 9 4.75 54.60 -73.64
C TRP A 9 3.30 55.13 -73.68
N GLY A 10 2.52 54.68 -72.69
CA GLY A 10 1.31 55.33 -72.20
C GLY A 10 1.11 54.93 -70.73
N ALA A 11 1.12 55.93 -69.85
CA ALA A 11 0.93 55.80 -68.41
C ALA A 11 -0.55 55.56 -68.05
N ALA A 12 -0.80 54.75 -67.03
CA ALA A 12 -2.05 54.77 -66.27
C ALA A 12 -1.76 54.39 -64.81
N LEU A 13 -2.09 55.31 -63.92
CA LEU A 13 -2.09 55.19 -62.47
C LEU A 13 -3.51 55.56 -62.00
N LEU A 14 -3.93 54.97 -60.88
CA LEU A 14 -5.21 55.08 -60.15
C LEU A 14 -6.27 54.03 -60.56
N GLY A 15 -6.83 53.21 -59.68
CA GLY A 15 -6.80 53.19 -58.22
C GLY A 15 -7.22 51.83 -57.66
N ALA A 16 -6.85 51.61 -56.40
CA ALA A 16 -6.82 50.35 -55.70
C ALA A 16 -8.20 49.86 -55.22
N THR A 17 -8.47 48.56 -55.37
CA THR A 17 -9.31 47.78 -54.46
C THR A 17 -8.42 46.78 -53.73
N VAL A 18 -8.16 47.03 -52.46
CA VAL A 18 -7.46 46.12 -51.55
C VAL A 18 -8.42 44.98 -51.22
N ALA A 19 -8.28 43.84 -51.91
CA ALA A 19 -8.69 42.55 -51.37
C ALA A 19 -7.44 41.93 -50.73
N ALA A 20 -7.35 42.04 -49.41
CA ALA A 20 -6.30 41.39 -48.63
C ALA A 20 -6.53 39.86 -48.67
N GLY A 21 -6.01 39.22 -49.72
CA GLY A 21 -5.78 37.78 -49.71
C GLY A 21 -4.62 37.47 -48.77
N LEU A 22 -4.93 37.07 -47.54
CA LEU A 22 -3.97 36.49 -46.60
C LEU A 22 -3.61 35.07 -47.05
N LEU A 23 -2.72 34.97 -48.03
CA LEU A 23 -1.90 33.79 -48.28
C LEU A 23 -0.45 34.26 -48.35
N GLY A 24 0.31 34.01 -47.28
CA GLY A 24 1.73 34.30 -47.27
C GLY A 24 2.28 34.45 -45.86
N GLY A 25 2.95 33.39 -45.39
CA GLY A 25 3.75 33.41 -44.17
C GLY A 25 3.20 32.51 -43.07
N ALA A 26 3.09 31.19 -43.32
CA ALA A 26 3.43 30.28 -42.24
C ALA A 26 4.88 30.64 -41.89
N SER A 27 5.09 31.31 -40.77
CA SER A 27 6.41 31.32 -40.14
C SER A 27 6.79 29.85 -40.05
N ALA A 28 7.84 29.46 -40.77
CA ALA A 28 8.53 28.22 -40.48
C ALA A 28 8.90 28.31 -39.01
N GLN A 29 8.11 27.67 -38.14
CA GLN A 29 8.44 27.60 -36.73
C GLN A 29 9.77 26.88 -36.68
N ALA A 30 10.79 27.60 -36.23
CA ALA A 30 12.13 27.07 -36.06
C ALA A 30 12.03 25.77 -35.26
N VAL A 31 12.37 24.68 -35.93
CA VAL A 31 12.36 23.32 -35.38
C VAL A 31 13.39 23.27 -34.26
N ALA A 32 12.90 23.21 -33.03
CA ALA A 32 13.66 22.72 -31.89
C ALA A 32 12.94 21.47 -31.37
N GLY A 33 13.17 20.34 -32.02
CA GLY A 33 13.25 18.98 -31.48
C GLY A 33 12.20 18.38 -30.53
N ALA A 34 11.85 19.10 -29.46
CA ALA A 34 10.92 18.68 -28.41
C ALA A 34 9.68 19.58 -28.45
N GLN A 35 8.52 19.01 -28.77
CA GLN A 35 7.27 19.75 -28.83
C GLN A 35 6.56 19.70 -27.47
N PRO A 36 6.19 20.84 -26.86
CA PRO A 36 5.39 20.84 -25.63
C PRO A 36 4.09 20.05 -25.82
N VAL A 37 3.74 19.23 -24.85
CA VAL A 37 2.51 18.44 -24.85
C VAL A 37 1.38 19.24 -24.19
N PRO A 38 0.23 19.43 -24.85
CA PRO A 38 -0.91 20.06 -24.22
C PRO A 38 -1.42 19.26 -23.02
N GLU A 39 -1.81 19.96 -21.96
CA GLU A 39 -2.40 19.36 -20.75
C GLU A 39 -3.56 18.41 -21.13
N GLY A 40 -3.56 17.20 -20.56
CA GLY A 40 -4.57 16.18 -20.83
C GLY A 40 -4.28 15.19 -21.98
N THR A 41 -3.24 15.40 -22.80
CA THR A 41 -3.01 14.57 -24.02
C THR A 41 -2.38 13.20 -23.73
N TYR A 42 -1.31 13.12 -22.92
CA TYR A 42 -0.66 11.85 -22.55
C TYR A 42 -0.61 11.70 -21.04
N ARG A 43 -1.79 11.63 -20.41
CA ARG A 43 -1.89 11.62 -18.94
C ARG A 43 -1.22 10.39 -18.29
N PHE A 44 -0.97 9.33 -19.05
CA PHE A 44 -0.20 8.17 -18.58
C PHE A 44 1.30 8.46 -18.40
N SER A 45 1.83 9.55 -18.94
CA SER A 45 3.23 9.95 -18.74
C SER A 45 3.44 10.42 -17.30
N VAL A 46 4.53 9.96 -16.69
CA VAL A 46 4.82 10.13 -15.27
C VAL A 46 6.16 10.82 -15.10
N LYS A 47 6.24 11.81 -14.23
CA LYS A 47 7.51 12.32 -13.73
C LYS A 47 7.89 11.55 -12.48
N VAL A 48 9.01 10.83 -12.52
CA VAL A 48 9.52 10.02 -11.41
C VAL A 48 10.68 10.76 -10.76
N ALA A 49 10.64 10.97 -9.46
CA ALA A 49 11.73 11.58 -8.68
C ALA A 49 12.28 10.57 -7.68
N PHE A 50 13.61 10.41 -7.66
CA PHE A 50 14.33 9.55 -6.73
C PHE A 50 15.12 10.42 -5.75
N GLY A 51 14.49 10.75 -4.62
CA GLY A 51 14.94 11.81 -3.72
C GLY A 51 15.22 13.11 -4.46
N ASP A 52 16.21 13.85 -3.96
CA ASP A 52 16.75 15.03 -4.63
C ASP A 52 17.89 14.68 -5.61
N LEU A 53 18.17 13.39 -5.82
CA LEU A 53 19.32 12.92 -6.59
C LEU A 53 19.09 13.06 -8.10
N ARG A 54 17.92 12.62 -8.58
CA ARG A 54 17.57 12.69 -10.01
C ARG A 54 16.06 12.64 -10.25
N ALA A 55 15.67 13.17 -11.40
CA ALA A 55 14.36 12.99 -11.99
C ALA A 55 14.47 12.16 -13.28
N CYS A 56 13.46 11.33 -13.50
CA CYS A 56 13.25 10.49 -14.66
C CYS A 56 11.82 10.66 -15.17
N SER A 57 11.52 9.98 -16.27
CA SER A 57 10.18 9.83 -16.80
C SER A 57 9.65 8.41 -16.55
N GLY A 58 8.38 8.16 -16.81
CA GLY A 58 7.70 6.90 -16.53
C GLY A 58 6.37 6.78 -17.26
N ALA A 59 5.77 5.59 -17.21
CA ALA A 59 4.48 5.28 -17.82
C ALA A 59 3.55 4.60 -16.81
N LEU A 60 2.37 5.16 -16.55
CA LEU A 60 1.33 4.50 -15.76
C LEU A 60 0.77 3.31 -16.55
N VAL A 61 1.02 2.09 -16.08
CA VAL A 61 0.54 0.84 -16.71
C VAL A 61 -0.58 0.17 -15.90
N ASP A 62 -0.83 0.70 -14.71
CA ASP A 62 -1.86 0.27 -13.79
C ASP A 62 -2.16 1.40 -12.79
N PRO A 63 -3.39 1.56 -12.25
CA PRO A 63 -3.67 2.47 -11.14
C PRO A 63 -2.63 2.48 -10.01
N ASN A 64 -2.02 1.33 -9.69
CA ASN A 64 -1.01 1.23 -8.65
C ASN A 64 0.42 1.12 -9.17
N TRP A 65 0.67 1.08 -10.49
CA TRP A 65 1.99 0.74 -11.02
C TRP A 65 2.44 1.60 -12.19
N VAL A 66 3.70 2.02 -12.10
CA VAL A 66 4.42 2.78 -13.13
C VAL A 66 5.59 1.95 -13.65
N LEU A 67 5.76 1.87 -14.97
CA LEU A 67 7.01 1.41 -15.58
C LEU A 67 7.98 2.58 -15.76
N THR A 68 9.25 2.35 -15.48
CA THR A 68 10.35 3.29 -15.72
C THR A 68 11.68 2.52 -15.85
N ALA A 69 12.79 3.22 -16.09
CA ALA A 69 14.10 2.60 -16.17
C ALA A 69 14.61 2.21 -14.77
N LYS A 70 15.23 1.03 -14.64
CA LYS A 70 15.80 0.55 -13.36
C LYS A 70 16.89 1.50 -12.87
N SER A 71 17.70 2.02 -13.78
CA SER A 71 18.75 3.00 -13.54
C SER A 71 18.26 4.31 -12.89
N CYS A 72 16.96 4.62 -12.95
CA CYS A 72 16.39 5.77 -12.25
C CYS A 72 16.46 5.67 -10.73
N PHE A 73 16.53 4.45 -10.18
CA PHE A 73 16.61 4.19 -8.73
C PHE A 73 17.98 3.71 -8.27
N ALA A 74 18.98 3.76 -9.16
CA ALA A 74 20.35 3.35 -8.81
C ALA A 74 21.06 4.42 -7.97
N GLU A 75 21.57 4.02 -6.80
CA GLU A 75 22.58 4.78 -6.06
C GLU A 75 23.92 4.80 -6.81
N GLU A 76 24.89 5.59 -6.33
CA GLU A 76 26.26 5.57 -6.89
C GLU A 76 26.94 4.21 -6.72
N THR A 77 26.55 3.44 -5.70
CA THR A 77 27.09 2.11 -5.42
C THR A 77 25.98 1.12 -5.10
N GLY A 78 26.12 -0.11 -5.60
CA GLY A 78 25.20 -1.22 -5.34
C GLY A 78 24.07 -1.36 -6.36
N PRO A 79 23.43 -2.54 -6.43
CA PRO A 79 22.32 -2.79 -7.33
C PRO A 79 21.00 -2.23 -6.78
N VAL A 80 20.06 -1.94 -7.68
CA VAL A 80 18.65 -1.71 -7.31
C VAL A 80 18.05 -3.05 -6.88
N VAL A 81 17.53 -3.10 -5.65
CA VAL A 81 16.91 -4.30 -5.07
C VAL A 81 15.39 -4.16 -5.01
N SER A 82 14.70 -5.30 -5.01
CA SER A 82 13.25 -5.32 -4.80
C SER A 82 12.88 -4.84 -3.39
N GLY A 83 11.80 -4.07 -3.26
CA GLY A 83 11.32 -3.53 -2.00
C GLY A 83 11.25 -2.00 -1.98
N ALA A 84 11.23 -1.41 -0.78
CA ALA A 84 11.13 0.04 -0.64
C ALA A 84 12.34 0.76 -1.28
N PRO A 85 12.13 1.93 -1.91
CA PRO A 85 13.24 2.71 -2.46
C PRO A 85 14.22 3.13 -1.35
N SER A 86 15.51 3.22 -1.66
CA SER A 86 16.54 3.68 -0.70
C SER A 86 16.41 5.16 -0.34
N ARG A 87 15.65 5.93 -1.14
CA ARG A 87 15.37 7.35 -0.94
C ARG A 87 13.87 7.62 -1.05
N PRO A 88 13.33 8.61 -0.33
CA PRO A 88 11.97 9.09 -0.55
C PRO A 88 11.77 9.41 -2.03
N SER A 89 10.78 8.76 -2.65
CA SER A 89 10.62 8.79 -4.11
C SER A 89 9.17 9.04 -4.44
N THR A 90 8.94 9.84 -5.49
CA THR A 90 7.59 10.25 -5.88
C THR A 90 7.35 10.03 -7.37
N ALA A 91 6.09 9.82 -7.72
CA ALA A 91 5.59 9.71 -9.07
C ALA A 91 4.46 10.74 -9.24
N LEU A 92 4.65 11.70 -10.14
CA LEU A 92 3.61 12.65 -10.54
C LEU A 92 3.00 12.17 -11.85
N VAL A 93 1.73 11.80 -11.78
CA VAL A 93 0.98 11.16 -12.87
C VAL A 93 -0.06 12.13 -13.42
N GLY A 94 -0.18 12.23 -14.74
CA GLY A 94 -1.28 12.95 -15.38
C GLY A 94 -1.19 14.48 -15.37
N ARG A 95 0.04 15.03 -15.34
CA ARG A 95 0.30 16.47 -15.41
C ARG A 95 1.31 16.78 -16.53
N ALA A 96 0.93 17.58 -17.52
CA ALA A 96 1.86 18.03 -18.55
C ALA A 96 2.59 19.32 -18.11
N ASP A 97 1.85 20.30 -17.61
CA ASP A 97 2.40 21.55 -17.06
C ASP A 97 2.71 21.39 -15.57
N LEU A 98 3.99 21.27 -15.22
CA LEU A 98 4.46 21.10 -13.85
C LEU A 98 4.22 22.33 -12.96
N THR A 99 3.90 23.49 -13.53
CA THR A 99 3.50 24.69 -12.78
C THR A 99 2.03 24.64 -12.34
N GLY A 100 1.23 23.77 -12.97
CA GLY A 100 -0.18 23.56 -12.65
C GLY A 100 -0.42 22.58 -11.50
N THR A 101 -1.70 22.33 -11.22
CA THR A 101 -2.16 21.45 -10.11
C THR A 101 -2.83 20.17 -10.59
N ALA A 102 -2.89 19.92 -11.91
CA ALA A 102 -3.52 18.74 -12.51
C ALA A 102 -2.85 17.42 -12.08
N GLY A 103 -3.51 16.29 -12.31
CA GLY A 103 -2.94 14.98 -12.02
C GLY A 103 -2.75 14.70 -10.53
N GLN A 104 -1.96 13.67 -10.23
CA GLN A 104 -1.83 13.12 -8.89
C GLN A 104 -0.38 12.78 -8.57
N GLN A 105 0.13 13.31 -7.46
CA GLN A 105 1.44 12.91 -6.94
C GLN A 105 1.27 11.79 -5.90
N ARG A 106 2.08 10.75 -6.04
CA ARG A 106 2.11 9.57 -5.18
C ARG A 106 3.52 9.27 -4.73
N GLY A 107 3.63 8.60 -3.60
CA GLY A 107 4.90 8.06 -3.13
C GLY A 107 5.16 6.75 -3.84
N VAL A 108 6.43 6.36 -3.89
CA VAL A 108 6.81 5.02 -4.34
C VAL A 108 6.90 4.11 -3.12
N ALA A 109 6.00 3.12 -3.05
CA ALA A 109 5.95 2.15 -1.96
C ALA A 109 6.98 1.03 -2.14
N SER A 110 7.16 0.56 -3.37
CA SER A 110 8.17 -0.46 -3.69
C SER A 110 8.61 -0.38 -5.14
N ILE A 111 9.78 -0.95 -5.40
CA ILE A 111 10.38 -1.12 -6.72
C ILE A 111 10.53 -2.62 -6.96
N GLU A 112 10.13 -3.07 -8.15
CA GLU A 112 10.38 -4.40 -8.68
C GLU A 112 11.31 -4.28 -9.88
N PRO A 113 12.64 -4.37 -9.70
CA PRO A 113 13.57 -4.32 -10.82
C PRO A 113 13.44 -5.58 -11.67
N HIS A 114 13.40 -5.43 -13.00
CA HIS A 114 13.51 -6.56 -13.90
C HIS A 114 14.93 -7.14 -13.81
N PRO A 115 15.10 -8.47 -13.73
CA PRO A 115 16.42 -9.10 -13.58
C PRO A 115 17.37 -8.70 -14.72
N ASP A 116 16.94 -8.87 -15.96
CA ASP A 116 17.83 -8.81 -17.12
C ASP A 116 17.64 -7.58 -18.02
N ARG A 117 16.85 -6.59 -17.60
CA ARG A 117 16.56 -5.38 -18.38
C ARG A 117 16.74 -4.12 -17.54
N ASP A 118 17.06 -2.99 -18.18
CA ASP A 118 17.00 -1.68 -17.54
C ASP A 118 15.54 -1.21 -17.46
N LEU A 119 14.78 -1.89 -16.59
CA LEU A 119 13.35 -1.68 -16.40
C LEU A 119 12.99 -1.99 -14.95
N ALA A 120 12.12 -1.17 -14.37
CA ALA A 120 11.52 -1.41 -13.07
C ALA A 120 10.02 -1.13 -13.12
N LEU A 121 9.27 -1.98 -12.42
CA LEU A 121 7.87 -1.73 -12.11
C LEU A 121 7.81 -1.12 -10.71
N VAL A 122 7.14 0.02 -10.59
CA VAL A 122 7.18 0.88 -9.40
C VAL A 122 5.78 0.95 -8.81
N ARG A 123 5.61 0.46 -7.58
CA ARG A 123 4.32 0.49 -6.89
C ARG A 123 4.08 1.85 -6.26
N LEU A 124 2.94 2.45 -6.55
CA LEU A 124 2.49 3.68 -5.92
C LEU A 124 1.98 3.42 -4.50
N SER A 125 2.12 4.42 -3.62
CA SER A 125 1.65 4.35 -2.24
C SER A 125 0.12 4.33 -2.10
N SER A 126 -0.59 4.79 -3.13
CA SER A 126 -2.04 4.64 -3.31
C SER A 126 -2.38 4.72 -4.81
N PRO A 127 -3.51 4.13 -5.24
CA PRO A 127 -3.87 4.12 -6.65
C PRO A 127 -4.17 5.53 -7.20
N VAL A 128 -3.93 5.68 -8.50
CA VAL A 128 -4.40 6.78 -9.35
C VAL A 128 -5.56 6.26 -10.19
N THR A 129 -6.77 6.76 -9.94
CA THR A 129 -8.02 6.21 -10.53
C THR A 129 -8.65 7.10 -11.59
N ASP A 130 -8.22 8.36 -11.70
CA ASP A 130 -8.73 9.36 -12.64
C ASP A 130 -7.86 9.54 -13.89
N VAL A 131 -6.78 8.75 -14.00
CA VAL A 131 -5.88 8.68 -15.14
C VAL A 131 -5.92 7.26 -15.71
N PRO A 132 -6.32 7.08 -16.98
CA PRO A 132 -6.28 5.77 -17.61
C PRO A 132 -4.82 5.34 -17.84
N PRO A 133 -4.44 4.10 -17.46
CA PRO A 133 -3.12 3.57 -17.81
C PRO A 133 -2.96 3.35 -19.31
N VAL A 134 -1.70 3.35 -19.77
CA VAL A 134 -1.37 2.96 -21.15
C VAL A 134 -1.38 1.44 -21.28
N ALA A 135 -1.95 0.93 -22.38
CA ALA A 135 -1.91 -0.49 -22.69
C ALA A 135 -0.50 -0.92 -23.12
N LEU A 136 -0.07 -2.11 -22.73
CA LEU A 136 1.19 -2.69 -23.20
C LEU A 136 1.06 -3.15 -24.64
N ALA A 137 2.13 -3.00 -25.41
CA ALA A 137 2.19 -3.62 -26.71
C ALA A 137 2.22 -5.14 -26.60
N THR A 138 1.63 -5.81 -27.58
CA THR A 138 1.70 -7.27 -27.72
C THR A 138 2.58 -7.72 -28.89
N THR A 139 3.11 -6.76 -29.64
CA THR A 139 3.94 -6.97 -30.82
C THR A 139 5.21 -6.14 -30.74
N ALA A 140 6.33 -6.72 -31.15
CA ALA A 140 7.60 -6.02 -31.26
C ALA A 140 7.52 -4.83 -32.23
N PRO A 141 8.31 -3.76 -32.03
CA PRO A 141 8.44 -2.69 -33.02
C PRO A 141 9.00 -3.23 -34.34
N ALA A 142 8.58 -2.63 -35.45
CA ALA A 142 9.14 -2.91 -36.77
C ALA A 142 10.32 -1.98 -37.08
N ALA A 143 11.29 -2.45 -37.87
CA ALA A 143 12.34 -1.59 -38.39
C ALA A 143 11.75 -0.45 -39.21
N ALA A 144 12.31 0.76 -39.09
CA ALA A 144 11.82 2.00 -39.68
C ALA A 144 10.42 2.46 -39.21
N GLU A 145 9.80 1.79 -38.24
CA GLU A 145 8.59 2.27 -37.59
C GLU A 145 8.87 3.62 -36.90
N THR A 146 7.93 4.56 -37.03
CA THR A 146 8.00 5.84 -36.30
C THR A 146 7.17 5.75 -35.03
N LEU A 147 7.82 5.95 -33.90
CA LEU A 147 7.24 5.92 -32.55
C LEU A 147 7.25 7.32 -31.93
N THR A 148 6.37 7.54 -30.97
CA THR A 148 6.35 8.76 -30.16
C THR A 148 7.00 8.49 -28.82
N VAL A 149 7.84 9.41 -28.35
CA VAL A 149 8.38 9.40 -26.99
C VAL A 149 7.94 10.66 -26.28
N THR A 150 7.48 10.53 -25.04
CA THR A 150 7.23 11.68 -24.16
C THR A 150 8.12 11.64 -22.93
N GLY A 151 8.57 12.79 -22.45
CA GLY A 151 9.44 12.87 -21.28
C GLY A 151 9.48 14.26 -20.64
N TYR A 152 10.00 14.28 -19.41
CA TYR A 152 10.25 15.47 -18.60
C TYR A 152 11.75 15.79 -18.50
N GLY A 153 12.57 15.16 -19.35
CA GLY A 153 14.00 15.38 -19.38
C GLY A 153 14.37 16.73 -19.98
N ARG A 154 15.66 17.04 -19.86
CA ARG A 154 16.28 18.25 -20.42
C ARG A 154 15.98 18.38 -21.92
N THR A 155 15.93 19.60 -22.45
CA THR A 155 15.83 19.85 -23.90
C THR A 155 17.12 20.45 -24.46
N ALA A 156 17.12 20.79 -25.74
CA ALA A 156 18.22 21.55 -26.36
C ALA A 156 18.42 22.94 -25.74
N THR A 157 17.40 23.49 -25.08
CA THR A 157 17.39 24.89 -24.61
C THR A 157 17.09 25.05 -23.12
N GLU A 158 16.59 24.03 -22.44
CA GLU A 158 16.15 24.13 -21.04
C GLU A 158 16.69 22.98 -20.18
N TRP A 159 17.34 23.32 -19.06
CA TRP A 159 18.01 22.36 -18.17
C TRP A 159 17.03 21.48 -17.37
N VAL A 160 15.93 22.07 -16.90
CA VAL A 160 14.85 21.41 -16.14
C VAL A 160 13.52 21.92 -16.68
N PRO A 161 12.91 21.23 -17.66
CA PRO A 161 11.67 21.70 -18.24
C PRO A 161 10.49 21.63 -17.29
N SER A 162 9.66 22.67 -17.36
CA SER A 162 8.39 22.75 -16.62
C SER A 162 7.22 22.13 -17.39
N GLN A 163 7.42 21.74 -18.64
CA GLN A 163 6.41 21.12 -19.50
C GLN A 163 6.82 19.68 -19.85
N LEU A 164 5.84 18.80 -20.01
CA LEU A 164 6.02 17.53 -20.69
C LEU A 164 6.27 17.81 -22.17
N HIS A 165 7.22 17.12 -22.77
CA HIS A 165 7.51 17.26 -24.20
C HIS A 165 7.40 15.92 -24.91
N GLN A 166 7.21 15.97 -26.22
CA GLN A 166 7.19 14.82 -27.11
C GLN A 166 8.17 14.98 -28.27
N GLY A 167 8.61 13.85 -28.81
CA GLY A 167 9.37 13.75 -30.06
C GLY A 167 9.02 12.48 -30.84
N SER A 168 9.22 12.51 -32.15
CA SER A 168 9.06 11.34 -33.03
C SER A 168 10.42 10.69 -33.29
N PHE A 169 10.47 9.36 -33.19
CA PHE A 169 11.69 8.57 -33.31
C PHE A 169 11.48 7.40 -34.26
N THR A 170 12.42 7.20 -35.17
CA THR A 170 12.44 6.07 -36.09
C THR A 170 13.24 4.91 -35.50
N VAL A 171 12.64 3.73 -35.48
CA VAL A 171 13.30 2.48 -35.06
C VAL A 171 14.42 2.13 -36.03
N GLN A 172 15.64 2.04 -35.51
CA GLN A 172 16.85 1.69 -36.29
C GLN A 172 17.11 0.19 -36.27
N ASP A 173 17.07 -0.41 -35.09
CA ASP A 173 17.33 -1.82 -34.87
C ASP A 173 16.46 -2.37 -33.74
N VAL A 174 16.13 -3.65 -33.83
CA VAL A 174 15.30 -4.36 -32.84
C VAL A 174 16.08 -5.57 -32.36
N ALA A 175 16.57 -5.49 -31.13
CA ALA A 175 17.22 -6.59 -30.44
C ALA A 175 16.21 -7.34 -29.56
N THR A 176 16.63 -8.45 -28.95
CA THR A 176 15.76 -9.30 -28.11
C THR A 176 15.06 -8.52 -27.00
N THR A 177 15.77 -7.64 -26.28
CA THR A 177 15.24 -6.92 -25.11
C THR A 177 15.23 -5.40 -25.27
N SER A 178 15.76 -4.89 -26.38
CA SER A 178 15.95 -3.45 -26.61
C SER A 178 15.65 -3.06 -28.04
N VAL A 179 15.42 -1.77 -28.26
CA VAL A 179 15.22 -1.14 -29.56
C VAL A 179 16.11 0.09 -29.67
N GLY A 180 16.78 0.24 -30.81
CA GLY A 180 17.52 1.43 -31.18
C GLY A 180 16.60 2.49 -31.78
N LEU A 181 16.71 3.73 -31.31
CA LEU A 181 15.88 4.87 -31.72
C LEU A 181 16.76 6.00 -32.25
N LEU A 182 16.30 6.63 -33.33
CA LEU A 182 16.90 7.85 -33.87
C LEU A 182 15.81 8.90 -34.09
N GLY A 183 16.10 10.18 -33.81
CA GLY A 183 15.13 11.25 -34.05
C GLY A 183 14.64 11.26 -35.50
N ALA A 184 13.32 11.25 -35.70
CA ALA A 184 12.70 11.32 -37.02
C ALA A 184 12.81 12.72 -37.66
N SER A 185 13.19 13.72 -36.88
CA SER A 185 13.44 15.10 -37.30
C SER A 185 14.67 15.68 -36.62
N ALA A 186 15.31 16.68 -37.25
CA ALA A 186 16.44 17.39 -36.66
C ALA A 186 16.08 17.97 -35.28
N GLY A 187 16.86 17.63 -34.26
CA GLY A 187 16.66 18.05 -32.87
C GLY A 187 15.81 17.11 -32.01
N ALA A 188 15.13 16.11 -32.58
CA ALA A 188 14.46 15.08 -31.78
C ALA A 188 15.54 14.17 -31.14
N THR A 189 15.79 14.39 -29.86
CA THR A 189 16.81 13.68 -29.08
C THR A 189 16.26 13.36 -27.70
N LEU A 190 16.77 12.30 -27.07
CA LEU A 190 16.46 11.98 -25.68
C LEU A 190 17.60 12.46 -24.79
N CYS A 191 17.28 13.15 -23.72
CA CYS A 191 18.25 13.75 -22.82
C CYS A 191 18.14 13.19 -21.40
N ARG A 192 19.05 13.61 -20.52
CA ARG A 192 18.98 13.31 -19.08
C ARG A 192 17.61 13.71 -18.53
N GLY A 193 16.94 12.75 -17.88
CA GLY A 193 15.58 12.88 -17.35
C GLY A 193 14.48 12.28 -18.25
N ASP A 194 14.78 11.98 -19.52
CA ASP A 194 13.85 11.24 -20.39
C ASP A 194 13.94 9.73 -20.19
N ALA A 195 15.02 9.24 -19.56
CA ALA A 195 15.13 7.86 -19.12
C ALA A 195 13.88 7.46 -18.32
N GLY A 196 13.33 6.30 -18.67
CA GLY A 196 12.05 5.80 -18.15
C GLY A 196 10.81 6.27 -18.91
N GLY A 197 10.92 7.23 -19.84
CA GLY A 197 9.79 7.76 -20.59
C GLY A 197 9.12 6.73 -21.52
N PRO A 198 7.79 6.79 -21.72
CA PRO A 198 7.08 5.88 -22.60
C PRO A 198 7.45 6.11 -24.06
N VAL A 199 7.78 5.02 -24.76
CA VAL A 199 7.90 4.93 -26.22
C VAL A 199 6.69 4.16 -26.73
N PHE A 200 5.84 4.79 -27.54
CA PHE A 200 4.53 4.22 -27.89
C PHE A 200 4.15 4.46 -29.35
N ARG A 201 3.24 3.61 -29.83
CA ARG A 201 2.52 3.77 -31.10
C ARG A 201 1.21 4.52 -30.87
N GLY A 202 0.69 5.11 -31.94
CA GLY A 202 -0.61 5.77 -31.92
C GLY A 202 -0.59 7.13 -31.23
N ASN A 203 -1.78 7.66 -30.97
CA ASN A 203 -2.01 8.97 -30.37
C ASN A 203 -2.74 8.84 -29.02
N SER A 204 -3.02 9.98 -28.40
CA SER A 204 -3.80 10.05 -27.16
C SER A 204 -5.14 9.30 -27.29
N GLY A 205 -5.36 8.27 -26.46
CA GLY A 205 -6.59 7.46 -26.45
C GLY A 205 -6.48 6.11 -27.18
N ALA A 206 -5.46 5.91 -28.00
CA ALA A 206 -5.14 4.63 -28.65
C ALA A 206 -3.65 4.26 -28.50
N ALA A 207 -2.99 4.83 -27.50
CA ALA A 207 -1.57 4.63 -27.26
C ALA A 207 -1.27 3.21 -26.78
N GLU A 208 -0.29 2.58 -27.42
CA GLU A 208 0.21 1.25 -27.08
C GLU A 208 1.70 1.36 -26.74
N LEU A 209 2.07 1.04 -25.49
CA LEU A 209 3.42 1.16 -24.97
C LEU A 209 4.32 0.06 -25.55
N VAL A 210 5.28 0.45 -26.38
CA VAL A 210 6.21 -0.46 -27.07
C VAL A 210 7.51 -0.67 -26.30
N ALA A 211 8.03 0.41 -25.70
CA ALA A 211 9.27 0.38 -24.97
C ALA A 211 9.33 1.48 -23.90
N ILE A 212 10.33 1.40 -23.03
CA ILE A 212 10.68 2.42 -22.03
C ILE A 212 12.06 2.97 -22.38
N ALA A 213 12.17 4.29 -22.54
CA ALA A 213 13.43 4.95 -22.87
C ALA A 213 14.53 4.59 -21.84
N ALA A 214 15.73 4.26 -22.31
CA ALA A 214 16.85 3.87 -21.45
C ALA A 214 18.01 4.87 -21.60
N THR A 215 18.99 4.56 -22.45
CA THR A 215 20.20 5.39 -22.61
C THR A 215 20.14 6.21 -23.89
N SER A 216 20.90 7.31 -23.93
CA SER A 216 21.04 8.16 -25.13
C SER A 216 22.43 8.78 -25.14
N TRP A 217 22.96 9.00 -26.34
CA TRP A 217 24.22 9.72 -26.56
C TRP A 217 24.16 11.20 -26.19
N GLN A 218 22.98 11.76 -25.91
CA GLN A 218 22.80 13.16 -25.49
C GLN A 218 23.16 14.22 -26.55
N LYS A 219 23.34 13.85 -27.81
CA LYS A 219 23.57 14.81 -28.89
C LYS A 219 22.42 15.80 -28.98
N GLY A 220 22.76 17.09 -29.01
CA GLY A 220 21.79 18.19 -29.09
C GLY A 220 21.11 18.53 -27.77
N CYS A 221 21.44 17.86 -26.67
CA CYS A 221 20.97 18.22 -25.33
C CYS A 221 21.74 19.43 -24.80
N LEU A 222 21.07 20.28 -24.01
CA LEU A 222 21.71 21.47 -23.44
C LEU A 222 22.94 21.10 -22.59
N GLY A 223 24.08 21.71 -22.91
CA GLY A 223 25.34 21.54 -22.21
C GLY A 223 26.14 20.29 -22.59
N GLU A 224 25.72 19.55 -23.61
CA GLU A 224 26.40 18.34 -24.08
C GLU A 224 27.06 18.60 -25.44
N THR A 225 28.27 18.07 -25.65
CA THR A 225 29.08 18.25 -26.88
C THR A 225 29.20 16.99 -27.72
N GLU A 226 28.52 15.90 -27.31
CA GLU A 226 28.51 14.63 -28.02
C GLU A 226 27.93 14.78 -29.43
N THR A 227 28.52 14.06 -30.38
CA THR A 227 28.16 14.13 -31.81
C THR A 227 27.49 12.85 -32.30
N ARG A 228 27.68 11.73 -31.59
CA ARG A 228 26.97 10.47 -31.84
C ARG A 228 25.49 10.64 -31.53
N ASP A 229 24.65 10.13 -32.41
CA ASP A 229 23.20 10.26 -32.31
C ASP A 229 22.56 8.93 -31.93
N GLY A 230 21.32 9.01 -31.47
CA GLY A 230 20.49 7.87 -31.15
C GLY A 230 20.41 7.56 -29.66
N ALA A 231 19.42 6.73 -29.37
CA ALA A 231 19.06 6.28 -28.03
C ALA A 231 18.69 4.79 -28.08
N THR A 232 18.65 4.17 -26.90
CA THR A 232 18.12 2.83 -26.71
C THR A 232 16.90 2.88 -25.82
N ALA A 233 15.95 1.99 -26.06
CA ALA A 233 14.80 1.78 -25.18
C ALA A 233 14.63 0.29 -24.90
N THR A 234 14.14 -0.03 -23.71
CA THR A 234 13.84 -1.40 -23.28
C THR A 234 12.46 -1.81 -23.78
N ARG A 235 12.39 -2.90 -24.56
CA ARG A 235 11.14 -3.46 -25.08
C ARG A 235 10.24 -3.96 -23.95
N VAL A 236 8.92 -3.83 -24.13
CA VAL A 236 7.92 -4.34 -23.16
C VAL A 236 6.93 -5.36 -23.74
N ASP A 237 7.01 -5.63 -25.04
CA ASP A 237 6.02 -6.45 -25.76
C ASP A 237 5.94 -7.92 -25.33
N ASP A 238 6.98 -8.41 -24.65
CA ASP A 238 7.08 -9.76 -24.11
C ASP A 238 7.10 -9.80 -22.56
N LEU A 239 6.73 -8.69 -21.91
CA LEU A 239 6.79 -8.54 -20.45
C LEU A 239 5.45 -8.64 -19.74
N ALA A 240 4.35 -8.86 -20.46
CA ALA A 240 3.01 -8.95 -19.86
C ALA A 240 2.95 -9.93 -18.68
N ALA A 241 3.54 -11.13 -18.83
CA ALA A 241 3.57 -12.13 -17.77
C ALA A 241 4.33 -11.64 -16.51
N TRP A 242 5.51 -11.04 -16.69
CA TRP A 242 6.27 -10.48 -15.57
C TRP A 242 5.53 -9.33 -14.89
N ILE A 243 4.95 -8.42 -15.67
CA ILE A 243 4.20 -7.27 -15.14
C ILE A 243 2.96 -7.75 -14.37
N ASP A 244 2.18 -8.66 -14.95
CA ASP A 244 0.98 -9.20 -14.32
C ASP A 244 1.29 -9.98 -13.04
N GLU A 245 2.37 -10.75 -13.02
CA GLU A 245 2.84 -11.39 -11.80
C GLU A 245 3.22 -10.38 -10.72
N LYS A 246 3.96 -9.31 -11.06
CA LYS A 246 4.35 -8.30 -10.07
C LYS A 246 3.18 -7.47 -9.58
N LYS A 247 2.13 -7.30 -10.38
CA LYS A 247 0.89 -6.66 -9.98
C LYS A 247 0.05 -7.51 -9.02
N ALA A 248 0.22 -8.83 -9.03
CA ALA A 248 -0.52 -9.74 -8.17
C ALA A 248 -0.25 -9.43 -6.68
N ASP A 249 -1.32 -9.34 -5.90
CA ASP A 249 -1.32 -8.88 -4.52
C ASP A 249 -1.55 -10.01 -3.51
N VAL A 250 -2.01 -11.17 -3.98
CA VAL A 250 -2.17 -12.37 -3.17
C VAL A 250 -1.04 -13.36 -3.46
N GLN A 251 -0.32 -13.74 -2.39
CA GLN A 251 0.71 -14.77 -2.44
C GLN A 251 0.29 -15.97 -1.61
N ILE A 252 0.35 -17.16 -2.20
CA ILE A 252 0.08 -18.42 -1.52
C ILE A 252 1.32 -19.29 -1.63
N PHE A 253 1.79 -19.76 -0.48
CA PHE A 253 2.78 -20.81 -0.40
C PHE A 253 2.09 -22.13 -0.08
N GLY A 254 2.68 -23.22 -0.54
CA GLY A 254 2.20 -24.55 -0.24
C GLY A 254 3.29 -25.60 -0.27
N VAL A 255 2.94 -26.82 0.12
CA VAL A 255 3.86 -27.97 0.07
C VAL A 255 3.17 -29.14 -0.58
N LEU A 256 3.83 -29.76 -1.55
CA LEU A 256 3.38 -31.00 -2.18
C LEU A 256 3.63 -32.19 -1.25
N ALA A 257 2.94 -33.30 -1.51
CA ALA A 257 3.11 -34.54 -0.74
C ALA A 257 4.55 -35.09 -0.74
N ASP A 258 5.33 -34.76 -1.78
CA ASP A 258 6.75 -35.13 -1.90
C ASP A 258 7.70 -34.15 -1.17
N GLY A 259 7.17 -33.14 -0.49
CA GLY A 259 7.94 -32.18 0.28
C GLY A 259 8.51 -31.01 -0.51
N ARG A 260 8.18 -30.84 -1.81
CA ARG A 260 8.55 -29.63 -2.57
C ARG A 260 7.67 -28.43 -2.20
N LEU A 261 8.29 -27.25 -2.13
CA LEU A 261 7.62 -25.99 -1.88
C LEU A 261 6.95 -25.48 -3.16
N THR A 262 5.77 -24.89 -3.04
CA THR A 262 5.08 -24.21 -4.14
C THR A 262 4.85 -22.75 -3.82
N PHE A 263 4.87 -21.91 -4.85
CA PHE A 263 4.52 -20.49 -4.78
C PHE A 263 3.49 -20.18 -5.86
N SER A 264 2.46 -19.44 -5.48
CA SER A 264 1.44 -18.96 -6.39
C SER A 264 1.17 -17.48 -6.14
N ALA A 265 1.02 -16.71 -7.22
CA ALA A 265 0.62 -15.31 -7.19
C ALA A 265 -0.74 -15.16 -7.88
N ILE A 266 -1.70 -14.53 -7.20
CA ILE A 266 -3.07 -14.36 -7.67
C ILE A 266 -3.36 -12.86 -7.71
N ASP A 267 -3.97 -12.42 -8.79
CA ASP A 267 -4.59 -11.10 -8.90
C ASP A 267 -5.94 -11.17 -8.19
N SER A 268 -6.09 -10.48 -7.06
CA SER A 268 -7.34 -10.49 -6.31
C SER A 268 -8.55 -10.13 -7.20
N ALA A 269 -8.36 -9.22 -8.16
CA ALA A 269 -9.40 -8.61 -9.01
C ALA A 269 -10.10 -9.59 -9.88
N THR A 270 -9.28 -10.21 -10.70
CA THR A 270 -9.75 -11.12 -11.71
C THR A 270 -9.79 -12.53 -11.16
N GLY A 271 -9.07 -12.82 -10.07
CA GLY A 271 -8.86 -14.17 -9.59
C GLY A 271 -7.82 -14.91 -10.42
N ASP A 272 -7.20 -14.25 -11.42
CA ASP A 272 -6.26 -14.89 -12.32
C ASP A 272 -5.02 -15.34 -11.57
N LEU A 273 -4.63 -16.59 -11.83
CA LEU A 273 -3.36 -17.13 -11.40
C LEU A 273 -2.24 -16.55 -12.28
N ARG A 274 -1.48 -15.60 -11.73
CA ARG A 274 -0.39 -14.91 -12.45
C ARG A 274 0.94 -15.63 -12.40
N ALA A 275 1.17 -16.42 -11.34
CA ALA A 275 2.32 -17.29 -11.24
C ALA A 275 1.99 -18.58 -10.51
N ASN A 276 2.65 -19.66 -10.90
CA ASN A 276 2.59 -20.94 -10.21
C ASN A 276 3.92 -21.69 -10.39
N ARG A 277 4.65 -21.90 -9.30
CA ARG A 277 6.00 -22.45 -9.32
C ARG A 277 6.17 -23.52 -8.27
N THR A 278 7.01 -24.49 -8.58
CA THR A 278 7.39 -25.58 -7.68
C THR A 278 8.90 -25.61 -7.58
N SER A 279 9.42 -25.74 -6.36
CA SER A 279 10.86 -25.84 -6.12
C SER A 279 11.41 -27.16 -6.65
N ALA A 280 12.67 -27.17 -7.08
CA ALA A 280 13.37 -28.42 -7.37
C ALA A 280 13.72 -29.18 -6.07
N ALA A 281 14.13 -28.44 -5.03
CA ALA A 281 14.48 -29.00 -3.73
C ALA A 281 13.23 -29.36 -2.90
N THR A 282 13.34 -30.41 -2.08
CA THR A 282 12.39 -30.75 -1.02
C THR A 282 12.78 -30.08 0.30
N LEU A 283 11.83 -29.90 1.23
CA LEU A 283 12.07 -29.33 2.56
C LEU A 283 13.07 -30.11 3.43
N GLY A 284 13.27 -31.41 3.16
CA GLY A 284 14.16 -32.28 3.94
C GLY A 284 13.56 -32.80 5.26
N PHE A 285 12.27 -32.54 5.51
CA PHE A 285 11.50 -33.07 6.64
C PHE A 285 10.03 -33.25 6.24
N ALA A 286 9.29 -34.07 6.99
CA ALA A 286 7.87 -34.30 6.76
C ALA A 286 7.04 -33.14 7.36
N PRO A 287 6.40 -32.29 6.54
CA PRO A 287 5.72 -31.10 7.03
C PRO A 287 4.34 -31.45 7.63
N LYS A 288 3.96 -30.76 8.70
CA LYS A 288 2.72 -31.02 9.46
C LYS A 288 1.78 -29.84 9.50
N ALA A 289 2.28 -28.61 9.70
CA ALA A 289 1.51 -27.38 9.65
C ALA A 289 2.37 -26.23 9.11
N MET A 290 1.74 -25.20 8.54
CA MET A 290 2.42 -24.08 7.88
C MET A 290 1.75 -22.75 8.19
N ALA A 291 2.55 -21.70 8.40
CA ALA A 291 2.10 -20.31 8.40
C ALA A 291 3.13 -19.41 7.69
N THR A 292 2.68 -18.68 6.68
CA THR A 292 3.50 -17.65 6.02
C THR A 292 3.53 -16.38 6.88
N LEU A 293 4.73 -15.82 7.08
CA LEU A 293 4.90 -14.60 7.88
C LEU A 293 4.85 -13.34 7.03
N ASN A 294 5.54 -13.36 5.89
CA ASN A 294 5.74 -12.22 5.01
C ASN A 294 6.10 -12.71 3.59
N GLU A 295 6.67 -11.84 2.76
CA GLU A 295 6.95 -12.11 1.34
C GLU A 295 7.87 -13.31 1.13
N ASN A 296 8.82 -13.57 2.04
CA ASN A 296 9.84 -14.60 1.83
C ASN A 296 10.13 -15.49 3.04
N THR A 297 9.40 -15.36 4.15
CA THR A 297 9.59 -16.18 5.35
C THR A 297 8.34 -16.97 5.69
N ILE A 298 8.51 -18.28 5.85
CA ILE A 298 7.45 -19.24 6.16
C ILE A 298 7.87 -20.06 7.39
N LEU A 299 6.95 -20.29 8.31
CA LEU A 299 7.13 -21.22 9.42
C LEU A 299 6.44 -22.54 9.10
N ILE A 300 7.18 -23.64 9.21
CA ILE A 300 6.66 -24.99 8.98
C ILE A 300 7.04 -25.87 10.16
N THR A 301 6.07 -26.56 10.75
CA THR A 301 6.35 -27.60 11.75
C THR A 301 6.49 -28.96 11.09
N ASP A 302 7.37 -29.79 11.63
CA ASP A 302 7.45 -31.21 11.27
C ASP A 302 6.48 -32.06 12.11
N THR A 303 6.42 -33.36 11.82
CA THR A 303 5.61 -34.32 12.59
C THR A 303 6.11 -34.57 14.02
N GLY A 304 7.36 -34.22 14.33
CA GLY A 304 7.96 -34.32 15.67
C GLY A 304 7.71 -33.11 16.56
N GLY A 305 7.14 -32.02 16.01
CA GLY A 305 6.93 -30.76 16.72
C GLY A 305 8.14 -29.84 16.72
N THR A 306 9.07 -30.02 15.78
CA THR A 306 10.13 -29.04 15.48
C THR A 306 9.58 -28.01 14.52
N MET A 307 9.85 -26.74 14.77
CA MET A 307 9.55 -25.65 13.86
C MET A 307 10.80 -25.23 13.07
N TYR A 308 10.61 -25.13 11.77
CA TYR A 308 11.57 -24.66 10.80
C TYR A 308 11.13 -23.31 10.24
N ARG A 309 12.10 -22.40 10.09
CA ARG A 309 11.98 -21.22 9.24
C ARG A 309 12.44 -21.59 7.84
N VAL A 310 11.59 -21.35 6.85
CA VAL A 310 11.90 -21.49 5.43
C VAL A 310 11.99 -20.09 4.84
N ASP A 311 13.19 -19.72 4.39
CA ASP A 311 13.46 -18.44 3.75
C ASP A 311 13.56 -18.63 2.24
N VAL A 312 12.63 -18.06 1.48
CA VAL A 312 12.63 -18.06 0.02
C VAL A 312 13.74 -17.14 -0.48
N THR A 313 14.68 -17.70 -1.24
CA THR A 313 15.86 -17.01 -1.77
C THR A 313 15.70 -16.56 -3.22
N GLY A 314 14.72 -17.13 -3.93
CA GLY A 314 14.38 -16.76 -5.30
C GLY A 314 13.01 -17.29 -5.66
N PHE A 315 12.27 -16.52 -6.46
CA PHE A 315 10.94 -16.92 -6.93
C PHE A 315 11.00 -17.59 -8.30
N ASP A 316 11.97 -17.25 -9.14
CA ASP A 316 12.15 -17.86 -10.46
C ASP A 316 13.65 -18.08 -10.77
N PRO A 317 14.16 -19.32 -10.64
CA PRO A 317 13.48 -20.51 -10.12
C PRO A 317 13.13 -20.38 -8.62
N LEU A 318 12.11 -21.12 -8.16
CA LEU A 318 11.73 -21.16 -6.75
C LEU A 318 12.80 -21.88 -5.93
N THR A 319 13.54 -21.12 -5.12
CA THR A 319 14.64 -21.59 -4.27
C THR A 319 14.44 -21.09 -2.83
N PHE A 320 14.92 -21.86 -1.86
CA PHE A 320 14.78 -21.54 -0.44
C PHE A 320 15.89 -22.18 0.40
N THR A 321 16.02 -21.69 1.63
CA THR A 321 16.82 -22.31 2.70
C THR A 321 15.93 -22.68 3.89
N THR A 322 16.26 -23.77 4.59
CA THR A 322 15.55 -24.25 5.78
C THR A 322 16.44 -24.14 7.02
N THR A 323 15.93 -23.54 8.09
CA THR A 323 16.61 -23.39 9.38
C THR A 323 15.74 -23.94 10.50
N ASN A 324 16.25 -24.85 11.32
CA ASN A 324 15.58 -25.26 12.57
C ASN A 324 15.66 -24.10 13.58
N ILE A 325 14.52 -23.69 14.14
CA ILE A 325 14.48 -22.54 15.06
C ILE A 325 14.02 -22.87 16.48
N ILE A 326 13.09 -23.82 16.69
CA ILE A 326 12.56 -24.17 18.03
C ILE A 326 11.81 -25.51 18.02
N GLY A 327 11.79 -26.23 19.15
CA GLY A 327 10.95 -27.43 19.35
C GLY A 327 9.66 -27.18 20.15
N GLY A 328 8.95 -28.24 20.52
CA GLY A 328 7.78 -28.15 21.41
C GLY A 328 6.46 -27.77 20.73
N PHE A 329 6.35 -28.02 19.43
CA PHE A 329 5.16 -27.82 18.60
C PHE A 329 4.37 -29.12 18.32
N SER A 330 4.45 -30.11 19.21
CA SER A 330 3.72 -31.38 19.07
C SER A 330 2.56 -31.47 20.08
N PRO A 331 1.38 -32.03 19.71
CA PRO A 331 0.92 -32.40 18.36
C PRO A 331 0.01 -31.31 17.76
N TYR A 332 0.59 -30.29 17.10
CA TYR A 332 -0.21 -29.24 16.44
C TYR A 332 -0.26 -29.48 14.93
N ASP A 333 -1.47 -29.55 14.37
CA ASP A 333 -1.73 -29.88 12.97
C ASP A 333 -2.26 -28.69 12.15
N ARG A 334 -2.50 -27.54 12.80
CA ARG A 334 -3.03 -26.32 12.19
C ARG A 334 -2.27 -25.12 12.72
N LEU A 335 -1.78 -24.27 11.82
CA LEU A 335 -0.97 -23.09 12.13
C LEU A 335 -1.45 -21.91 11.28
N SER A 336 -1.53 -20.71 11.86
CA SER A 336 -1.84 -19.48 11.12
C SER A 336 -1.16 -18.29 11.78
N TYR A 337 -0.65 -17.36 10.97
CA TYR A 337 -0.12 -16.09 11.45
C TYR A 337 -1.05 -14.96 11.03
N ASP A 338 -1.24 -13.96 11.89
CA ASP A 338 -2.17 -12.85 11.61
C ASP A 338 -1.53 -11.67 10.86
N GLY A 339 -0.21 -11.68 10.67
CA GLY A 339 0.53 -10.56 10.10
C GLY A 339 0.98 -9.52 11.13
N TYR A 340 0.51 -9.62 12.37
CA TYR A 340 0.65 -8.62 13.43
C TYR A 340 1.23 -9.22 14.71
N GLY A 341 2.13 -10.18 14.56
CA GLY A 341 2.86 -10.76 15.67
C GLY A 341 2.15 -11.93 16.35
N SER A 342 0.94 -12.34 15.97
CA SER A 342 0.29 -13.50 16.61
C SER A 342 0.31 -14.74 15.73
N LEU A 343 0.95 -15.79 16.23
CA LEU A 343 0.96 -17.13 15.66
C LEU A 343 -0.04 -18.02 16.43
N TYR A 344 -1.09 -18.45 15.75
CA TYR A 344 -2.15 -19.30 16.29
C TYR A 344 -1.97 -20.75 15.87
N TYR A 345 -2.28 -21.67 16.77
CA TYR A 345 -2.27 -23.09 16.45
C TYR A 345 -3.32 -23.86 17.25
N ILE A 346 -3.90 -24.86 16.59
CA ILE A 346 -4.88 -25.77 17.19
C ILE A 346 -4.23 -27.13 17.37
N ASN A 347 -4.42 -27.72 18.55
CA ASN A 347 -4.08 -29.11 18.80
C ASN A 347 -5.21 -30.00 18.25
N GLY A 348 -4.92 -30.74 17.17
CA GLY A 348 -5.90 -31.60 16.50
C GLY A 348 -6.46 -32.73 17.38
N SER A 349 -5.76 -33.14 18.44
CA SER A 349 -6.21 -34.20 19.36
C SER A 349 -7.11 -33.67 20.47
N THR A 350 -6.92 -32.43 20.91
CA THR A 350 -7.63 -31.86 22.06
C THR A 350 -8.58 -30.71 21.71
N ASN A 351 -8.57 -30.23 20.46
CA ASN A 351 -9.28 -29.03 20.01
C ASN A 351 -8.99 -27.80 20.89
N GLN A 352 -7.75 -27.71 21.39
CA GLN A 352 -7.26 -26.59 22.18
C GLN A 352 -6.56 -25.58 21.27
N LEU A 353 -6.98 -24.33 21.36
CA LEU A 353 -6.32 -23.21 20.70
C LEU A 353 -5.22 -22.63 21.60
N TYR A 354 -4.10 -22.33 20.98
CA TYR A 354 -2.98 -21.62 21.58
C TYR A 354 -2.54 -20.46 20.70
N ARG A 355 -1.83 -19.53 21.31
CA ARG A 355 -1.20 -18.37 20.67
C ARG A 355 0.24 -18.24 21.12
N ARG A 356 1.10 -17.80 20.20
CA ARG A 356 2.45 -17.29 20.47
C ARG A 356 2.63 -15.93 19.81
N THR A 357 3.53 -15.13 20.37
CA THR A 357 3.99 -13.87 19.80
C THR A 357 5.25 -14.09 18.97
N VAL A 358 5.29 -13.46 17.80
CA VAL A 358 6.44 -13.40 16.89
C VAL A 358 6.95 -11.97 16.86
N THR A 359 8.19 -11.75 17.28
CA THR A 359 8.77 -10.40 17.46
C THR A 359 9.74 -9.97 16.36
N SER A 360 9.93 -10.81 15.34
CA SER A 360 10.88 -10.57 14.25
C SER A 360 10.32 -11.07 12.92
N ALA A 361 10.61 -10.35 11.83
CA ALA A 361 10.25 -10.75 10.47
C ALA A 361 10.98 -12.03 10.02
N LYS A 362 12.16 -12.31 10.57
CA LYS A 362 12.93 -13.54 10.36
C LYS A 362 13.25 -14.18 11.71
N PRO A 363 12.25 -14.80 12.37
CA PRO A 363 12.38 -15.20 13.76
C PRO A 363 13.43 -16.29 13.95
N THR A 364 14.10 -16.22 15.10
CA THR A 364 14.82 -17.32 15.74
C THR A 364 13.95 -17.92 16.85
N GLY A 365 14.42 -18.94 17.56
CA GLY A 365 13.69 -19.49 18.70
C GLY A 365 13.41 -18.47 19.81
N ALA A 366 14.27 -17.46 19.99
CA ALA A 366 14.06 -16.40 20.98
C ALA A 366 12.94 -15.42 20.59
N ASP A 367 12.66 -15.29 19.29
CA ASP A 367 11.63 -14.40 18.76
C ASP A 367 10.23 -15.03 18.76
N ILE A 368 10.12 -16.29 19.21
CA ILE A 368 8.87 -17.03 19.35
C ILE A 368 8.65 -17.28 20.83
N ASN A 369 7.74 -16.51 21.43
CA ASN A 369 7.52 -16.57 22.86
C ASN A 369 6.89 -17.90 23.31
N ARG A 370 6.71 -18.03 24.63
CA ARG A 370 6.06 -19.20 25.23
C ARG A 370 4.60 -19.32 24.77
N ALA A 371 4.19 -20.56 24.53
CA ALA A 371 2.81 -20.94 24.26
C ALA A 371 1.84 -20.39 25.32
N THR A 372 0.79 -19.71 24.85
CA THR A 372 -0.32 -19.26 25.68
C THR A 372 -1.58 -20.04 25.31
N PHE A 373 -2.18 -20.74 26.27
CA PHE A 373 -3.45 -21.45 26.07
C PHE A 373 -4.62 -20.46 26.03
N VAL A 374 -5.42 -20.52 24.96
CA VAL A 374 -6.56 -19.61 24.75
C VAL A 374 -7.86 -20.22 25.23
N ALA A 375 -8.20 -21.44 24.77
CA ALA A 375 -9.38 -22.19 25.21
C ALA A 375 -9.49 -23.55 24.49
N SER A 376 -10.37 -24.41 24.99
CA SER A 376 -10.82 -25.64 24.31
C SER A 376 -12.05 -25.39 23.42
N GLY A 377 -12.45 -26.39 22.63
CA GLY A 377 -13.66 -26.34 21.80
C GLY A 377 -13.45 -25.80 20.39
N PHE A 378 -12.20 -25.63 19.96
CA PHE A 378 -11.84 -25.17 18.62
C PHE A 378 -11.81 -26.35 17.64
N ALA A 379 -13.00 -26.77 17.20
CA ALA A 379 -13.21 -27.92 16.33
C ALA A 379 -13.07 -27.62 14.82
N GLN A 380 -12.48 -26.49 14.43
CA GLN A 380 -12.36 -26.08 13.03
C GLN A 380 -11.38 -26.99 12.31
N LYS A 381 -11.79 -27.62 11.21
CA LYS A 381 -10.91 -28.44 10.36
C LYS A 381 -9.86 -27.62 9.60
N THR A 382 -10.12 -26.32 9.41
CA THR A 382 -9.20 -25.36 8.79
C THR A 382 -8.94 -24.20 9.74
N ILE A 383 -7.77 -23.55 9.59
CA ILE A 383 -7.46 -22.30 10.28
C ILE A 383 -6.82 -21.32 9.30
N THR A 384 -7.22 -20.06 9.36
CA THR A 384 -6.53 -18.94 8.74
C THR A 384 -6.77 -17.68 9.57
N SER A 385 -6.10 -16.58 9.24
CA SER A 385 -6.29 -15.30 9.91
C SER A 385 -6.70 -14.23 8.89
N PRO A 386 -7.89 -13.63 9.05
CA PRO A 386 -8.31 -12.51 8.19
C PRO A 386 -7.70 -11.16 8.60
N GLY A 387 -6.96 -11.13 9.70
CA GLY A 387 -6.29 -9.94 10.21
C GLY A 387 -5.95 -10.06 11.70
N ALA A 388 -5.34 -9.00 12.23
CA ALA A 388 -4.85 -8.93 13.60
C ALA A 388 -5.84 -9.49 14.63
N GLY A 389 -5.39 -10.44 15.45
CA GLY A 389 -6.21 -10.96 16.54
C GLY A 389 -7.38 -11.87 16.12
N ARG A 390 -7.47 -12.24 14.84
CA ARG A 390 -8.62 -12.99 14.31
C ARG A 390 -8.25 -14.33 13.74
N ILE A 391 -9.16 -15.28 13.91
CA ILE A 391 -9.09 -16.62 13.37
C ILE A 391 -10.37 -16.89 12.61
N LEU A 392 -10.25 -17.45 11.41
CA LEU A 392 -11.35 -17.91 10.59
C LEU A 392 -11.15 -19.40 10.30
N GLY A 393 -12.24 -20.18 10.36
CA GLY A 393 -12.16 -21.62 10.13
C GLY A 393 -13.49 -22.23 9.73
N THR A 394 -13.41 -23.39 9.09
CA THR A 394 -14.57 -24.19 8.72
C THR A 394 -14.74 -25.34 9.72
N ILE A 395 -15.98 -25.70 10.02
CA ILE A 395 -16.33 -26.86 10.86
C ILE A 395 -16.79 -28.00 9.94
N SER A 396 -16.65 -29.26 10.38
CA SER A 396 -17.11 -30.44 9.62
C SER A 396 -18.62 -30.44 9.36
N ASP A 397 -19.42 -29.80 10.23
CA ASP A 397 -20.87 -29.63 10.07
C ASP A 397 -21.26 -28.59 9.00
N GLY A 398 -20.28 -27.94 8.36
CA GLY A 398 -20.49 -27.01 7.27
C GLY A 398 -20.62 -25.54 7.67
N ARG A 399 -20.37 -25.19 8.93
CA ARG A 399 -20.29 -23.79 9.37
C ARG A 399 -18.97 -23.12 8.96
N LEU A 400 -19.05 -21.82 8.69
CA LEU A 400 -17.92 -20.90 8.70
C LEU A 400 -17.97 -20.10 10.00
N VAL A 401 -16.89 -20.13 10.78
CA VAL A 401 -16.80 -19.50 12.10
C VAL A 401 -15.62 -18.57 12.16
N SER A 402 -15.81 -17.42 12.81
CA SER A 402 -14.79 -16.44 13.11
C SER A 402 -14.63 -16.30 14.61
N TYR A 403 -13.40 -16.14 15.06
CA TYR A 403 -13.05 -15.89 16.45
C TYR A 403 -12.20 -14.64 16.51
N ARG A 404 -12.59 -13.71 17.38
CA ARG A 404 -11.71 -12.64 17.83
C ARG A 404 -11.05 -13.13 19.11
N VAL A 405 -9.75 -13.33 19.08
CA VAL A 405 -8.95 -13.74 20.23
C VAL A 405 -8.36 -12.50 20.88
N TYR A 406 -8.48 -12.43 22.19
CA TYR A 406 -8.06 -11.28 22.97
C TYR A 406 -7.57 -11.68 24.36
N GLY A 407 -6.38 -11.25 24.79
CA GLY A 407 -5.87 -11.62 26.12
C GLY A 407 -5.02 -12.91 26.13
N ASN A 408 -4.41 -13.21 27.29
CA ASN A 408 -3.33 -14.22 27.45
C ASN A 408 -3.80 -15.44 28.24
N GLY A 409 -5.09 -15.51 28.54
CA GLY A 409 -5.64 -16.51 29.42
C GLY A 409 -6.70 -17.38 28.76
N PRO A 410 -7.04 -18.52 29.40
CA PRO A 410 -8.28 -19.22 29.12
C PRO A 410 -9.46 -18.24 29.05
N GLY A 411 -10.24 -18.27 27.97
CA GLY A 411 -11.52 -17.56 27.87
C GLY A 411 -11.48 -16.15 27.26
N GLY A 412 -10.30 -15.66 26.89
CA GLY A 412 -10.12 -14.39 26.18
C GLY A 412 -10.48 -14.46 24.69
N TRP A 413 -11.74 -14.68 24.35
CA TRP A 413 -12.18 -14.74 22.95
C TRP A 413 -13.69 -14.57 22.82
N VAL A 414 -14.14 -14.15 21.65
CA VAL A 414 -15.54 -14.21 21.23
C VAL A 414 -15.64 -14.89 19.88
N GLY A 415 -16.60 -15.81 19.75
CA GLY A 415 -16.88 -16.54 18.52
C GLY A 415 -18.12 -15.98 17.81
N SER A 416 -18.15 -16.11 16.50
CA SER A 416 -19.29 -15.78 15.66
C SER A 416 -19.42 -16.84 14.57
N THR A 417 -20.65 -17.29 14.32
CA THR A 417 -20.95 -18.14 13.16
C THR A 417 -21.30 -17.22 12.00
N LEU A 418 -20.39 -17.09 11.04
CA LEU A 418 -20.60 -16.23 9.87
C LEU A 418 -21.62 -16.85 8.92
N VAL A 419 -21.49 -18.16 8.69
CA VAL A 419 -22.39 -18.95 7.84
C VAL A 419 -22.73 -20.26 8.53
N THR A 420 -23.99 -20.67 8.49
CA THR A 420 -24.52 -21.83 9.22
C THR A 420 -24.35 -23.17 8.49
N THR A 421 -24.26 -23.18 7.16
CA THR A 421 -24.11 -24.38 6.32
C THR A 421 -23.34 -24.08 5.02
N GLY A 422 -22.94 -25.10 4.26
CA GLY A 422 -22.36 -24.94 2.92
C GLY A 422 -20.82 -24.87 2.87
N TRP A 423 -20.15 -24.81 4.02
CA TRP A 423 -18.69 -24.77 4.14
C TRP A 423 -18.07 -26.12 4.55
N ALA A 424 -18.79 -27.23 4.30
CA ALA A 424 -18.33 -28.57 4.63
C ALA A 424 -17.35 -29.14 3.58
N ALA A 425 -17.39 -28.65 2.33
CA ALA A 425 -16.57 -29.15 1.23
C ALA A 425 -15.09 -28.68 1.23
N PRO A 426 -14.75 -27.44 1.65
CA PRO A 426 -13.37 -26.98 1.71
C PRO A 426 -12.46 -27.89 2.55
N THR A 427 -11.30 -28.26 2.03
CA THR A 427 -10.23 -28.93 2.78
C THR A 427 -9.20 -27.94 3.29
N HIS A 428 -9.07 -26.78 2.64
CA HIS A 428 -8.26 -25.65 3.09
C HIS A 428 -9.08 -24.37 2.99
N LEU A 429 -8.78 -23.43 3.89
CA LEU A 429 -9.27 -22.06 3.89
C LEU A 429 -8.07 -21.16 4.09
N LEU A 430 -7.93 -20.16 3.24
CA LEU A 430 -6.81 -19.23 3.24
C LEU A 430 -7.36 -17.82 3.23
N SER A 431 -6.66 -16.91 3.89
CA SER A 431 -6.95 -15.50 3.85
C SER A 431 -5.62 -14.73 3.86
N PRO A 432 -5.32 -13.95 2.81
CA PRO A 432 -4.29 -12.93 2.90
C PRO A 432 -4.75 -11.74 3.75
N GLY A 433 -6.03 -11.67 4.14
CA GLY A 433 -6.61 -10.57 4.89
C GLY A 433 -7.39 -9.62 4.00
N GLY A 434 -7.87 -8.52 4.59
CA GLY A 434 -8.63 -7.50 3.86
C GLY A 434 -9.99 -7.96 3.32
N GLY A 435 -10.52 -9.09 3.82
CA GLY A 435 -11.81 -9.64 3.41
C GLY A 435 -11.72 -10.68 2.29
N LEU A 436 -10.52 -11.01 1.79
CA LEU A 436 -10.34 -12.02 0.76
C LEU A 436 -10.25 -13.41 1.37
N TYR A 437 -11.10 -14.34 0.95
CA TYR A 437 -11.01 -15.75 1.35
C TYR A 437 -10.86 -16.65 0.13
N TYR A 438 -10.03 -17.68 0.27
CA TYR A 438 -9.84 -18.70 -0.75
C TYR A 438 -10.07 -20.08 -0.15
N THR A 439 -10.82 -20.93 -0.84
CA THR A 439 -11.06 -22.31 -0.39
C THR A 439 -10.64 -23.31 -1.43
N ARG A 440 -9.85 -24.30 -1.01
CA ARG A 440 -9.52 -25.45 -1.85
C ARG A 440 -10.40 -26.63 -1.46
N ASN A 441 -11.05 -27.25 -2.44
CA ASN A 441 -11.85 -28.47 -2.22
C ASN A 441 -11.03 -29.74 -2.49
N ALA A 442 -11.58 -30.92 -2.17
CA ALA A 442 -10.89 -32.21 -2.33
C ALA A 442 -10.37 -32.48 -3.76
N ALA A 443 -11.08 -31.99 -4.78
CA ALA A 443 -10.73 -32.13 -6.20
C ALA A 443 -9.61 -31.18 -6.67
N GLY A 444 -9.12 -30.29 -5.79
CA GLY A 444 -8.07 -29.33 -6.13
C GLY A 444 -8.55 -28.09 -6.87
N ARG A 445 -9.87 -27.81 -6.84
CA ARG A 445 -10.43 -26.52 -7.27
C ARG A 445 -10.18 -25.47 -6.18
N LEU A 446 -9.77 -24.26 -6.58
CA LEU A 446 -9.56 -23.13 -5.68
C LEU A 446 -10.59 -22.03 -5.96
N ASP A 447 -11.53 -21.88 -5.05
CA ASP A 447 -12.57 -20.85 -5.05
C ASP A 447 -12.12 -19.57 -4.36
N ARG A 448 -12.71 -18.45 -4.76
CA ARG A 448 -12.52 -17.14 -4.13
C ARG A 448 -13.85 -16.58 -3.61
N PHE A 449 -13.74 -15.86 -2.50
CA PHE A 449 -14.84 -15.19 -1.81
C PHE A 449 -14.34 -13.84 -1.30
N ARG A 450 -15.31 -12.95 -1.08
CA ARG A 450 -15.07 -11.65 -0.48
C ARG A 450 -16.04 -11.38 0.64
N ASP A 451 -15.51 -10.99 1.77
CA ASP A 451 -16.22 -10.41 2.90
C ASP A 451 -15.96 -8.90 2.89
N ALA A 452 -17.02 -8.09 2.70
CA ALA A 452 -16.83 -6.65 2.63
C ALA A 452 -16.34 -6.07 3.97
N ASN A 453 -16.70 -6.69 5.10
CA ASN A 453 -16.28 -6.32 6.43
C ASN A 453 -15.97 -7.55 7.30
N PRO A 454 -14.76 -8.13 7.18
CA PRO A 454 -14.39 -9.35 7.92
C PRO A 454 -14.25 -9.15 9.45
N PHE A 455 -14.51 -7.93 9.94
CA PHE A 455 -14.31 -7.53 11.32
C PHE A 455 -15.61 -7.42 12.13
N ASP A 456 -16.79 -7.49 11.50
CA ASP A 456 -18.07 -7.29 12.18
C ASP A 456 -18.70 -8.55 12.80
N GLY A 457 -18.16 -9.74 12.48
CA GLY A 457 -18.67 -11.02 12.98
C GLY A 457 -19.93 -11.51 12.25
N SER A 458 -20.25 -10.94 11.09
CA SER A 458 -21.34 -11.32 10.20
C SER A 458 -20.80 -12.01 8.95
N GLY A 459 -21.60 -12.88 8.34
CA GLY A 459 -21.33 -13.41 6.99
C GLY A 459 -22.27 -12.84 5.93
N ALA A 460 -23.07 -11.82 6.27
CA ALA A 460 -24.13 -11.30 5.40
C ALA A 460 -23.60 -10.62 4.13
N ASP A 461 -22.37 -10.14 4.16
CA ASP A 461 -21.64 -9.47 3.09
C ASP A 461 -20.53 -10.34 2.49
N ILE A 462 -20.58 -11.65 2.74
CA ILE A 462 -19.76 -12.63 2.04
C ILE A 462 -20.35 -12.92 0.66
N VAL A 463 -19.60 -12.56 -0.37
CA VAL A 463 -19.88 -12.82 -1.79
C VAL A 463 -18.97 -13.94 -2.29
N SER A 464 -19.52 -14.85 -3.09
CA SER A 464 -18.77 -15.93 -3.74
C SER A 464 -18.69 -15.73 -5.25
N PHE A 465 -17.66 -16.28 -5.89
CA PHE A 465 -17.44 -16.21 -7.34
C PHE A 465 -17.43 -17.62 -7.97
N PRO A 466 -18.55 -18.36 -7.93
CA PRO A 466 -18.57 -19.79 -8.26
C PRO A 466 -18.29 -20.08 -9.75
N THR A 467 -18.64 -19.17 -10.65
CA THR A 467 -18.37 -19.29 -12.09
C THR A 467 -16.97 -18.80 -12.50
N ASP A 468 -16.22 -18.24 -11.55
CA ASP A 468 -14.92 -17.63 -11.78
C ASP A 468 -13.92 -17.98 -10.65
N PRO A 469 -13.61 -19.29 -10.49
CA PRO A 469 -12.61 -19.74 -9.53
C PRO A 469 -11.21 -19.36 -10.00
N VAL A 470 -10.26 -19.25 -9.06
CA VAL A 470 -8.84 -19.05 -9.38
C VAL A 470 -8.31 -20.19 -10.24
N SER A 471 -8.74 -21.42 -9.96
CA SER A 471 -8.50 -22.57 -10.81
C SER A 471 -9.54 -23.65 -10.59
N ALA A 472 -9.94 -24.33 -11.66
CA ALA A 472 -10.86 -25.47 -11.60
C ALA A 472 -10.22 -26.75 -11.04
N SER A 473 -8.89 -26.88 -11.07
CA SER A 473 -8.14 -28.04 -10.59
C SER A 473 -6.65 -27.72 -10.33
N GLY A 474 -5.83 -28.72 -9.99
CA GLY A 474 -4.36 -28.57 -9.91
C GLY A 474 -3.81 -28.10 -8.57
N TRP A 475 -4.65 -27.69 -7.62
CA TRP A 475 -4.23 -27.40 -6.25
C TRP A 475 -4.19 -28.69 -5.42
N ASN A 476 -3.07 -29.40 -5.49
CA ASN A 476 -2.84 -30.72 -4.87
C ASN A 476 -1.89 -30.67 -3.65
N GLN A 477 -1.57 -29.49 -3.15
CA GLN A 477 -0.73 -29.30 -1.97
C GLN A 477 -1.37 -29.92 -0.72
N VAL A 478 -0.53 -30.50 0.14
CA VAL A 478 -0.94 -31.04 1.45
C VAL A 478 -1.00 -29.96 2.53
N LEU A 479 -0.28 -28.85 2.33
CA LEU A 479 -0.34 -27.65 3.15
C LEU A 479 -0.45 -26.43 2.24
N LEU A 480 -1.23 -25.45 2.67
CA LEU A 480 -1.37 -24.16 2.02
C LEU A 480 -1.38 -23.06 3.08
N SER A 481 -0.72 -21.94 2.78
CA SER A 481 -0.75 -20.74 3.61
C SER A 481 -0.65 -19.50 2.75
N ALA A 482 -1.59 -18.57 2.94
CA ALA A 482 -1.53 -17.27 2.29
C ALA A 482 -0.60 -16.36 3.09
N ARG A 483 0.17 -15.53 2.39
CA ARG A 483 0.89 -14.43 3.02
C ARG A 483 -0.13 -13.47 3.63
N PRO A 484 -0.06 -13.18 4.94
CA PRO A 484 -0.93 -12.18 5.52
C PRO A 484 -0.53 -10.80 4.98
N TRP A 485 -1.53 -9.98 4.76
CA TRP A 485 -1.35 -8.58 4.43
C TRP A 485 -0.86 -7.87 5.68
N THR A 486 0.44 -7.63 5.73
CA THR A 486 1.06 -6.83 6.78
C THR A 486 0.89 -5.35 6.42
N GLY A 487 -0.19 -4.73 6.91
CA GLY A 487 -0.36 -3.29 6.79
C GLY A 487 0.66 -2.58 7.69
N LEU A 488 1.33 -1.55 7.16
CA LEU A 488 2.01 -0.59 8.02
C LEU A 488 0.98 0.10 8.90
N VAL A 489 1.34 0.37 10.15
CA VAL A 489 0.54 1.17 11.06
C VAL A 489 0.64 2.62 10.60
N SER A 490 -0.43 3.12 10.00
CA SER A 490 -0.57 4.51 9.61
C SER A 490 -0.83 5.38 10.83
N VAL A 491 0.08 6.30 11.11
CA VAL A 491 -0.04 7.28 12.18
C VAL A 491 -0.09 8.67 11.57
N PHE A 492 -1.17 9.38 11.82
CA PHE A 492 -1.29 10.79 11.48
C PHE A 492 -0.97 11.63 12.69
N GLY A 493 -0.32 12.78 12.47
CA GLY A 493 -0.04 13.75 13.51
C GLY A 493 -0.39 15.16 13.09
N THR A 494 -0.58 16.07 14.04
CA THR A 494 -0.70 17.49 13.74
C THR A 494 0.32 18.31 14.51
N ARG A 495 0.98 19.21 13.79
CA ARG A 495 1.97 20.14 14.33
C ARG A 495 1.29 21.36 14.96
N PRO A 496 1.96 22.02 15.93
CA PRO A 496 1.50 23.29 16.48
C PRO A 496 1.33 24.40 15.42
N ASP A 497 2.07 24.32 14.32
CA ASP A 497 1.96 25.25 13.18
C ASP A 497 0.79 24.92 12.22
N GLY A 498 -0.03 23.92 12.58
CA GLY A 498 -1.20 23.51 11.81
C GLY A 498 -0.89 22.58 10.63
N ARG A 499 0.36 22.15 10.40
CA ARG A 499 0.66 21.14 9.38
C ARG A 499 0.27 19.74 9.84
N LEU A 500 -0.13 18.91 8.89
CA LEU A 500 -0.37 17.48 9.11
C LEU A 500 0.96 16.73 8.93
N SER A 501 1.12 15.62 9.64
CA SER A 501 2.20 14.66 9.43
C SER A 501 1.63 13.26 9.25
N TYR A 502 2.42 12.41 8.60
CA TYR A 502 2.13 11.01 8.42
C TYR A 502 3.38 10.19 8.69
N THR A 503 3.24 9.12 9.45
CA THR A 503 4.29 8.14 9.67
C THR A 503 3.72 6.73 9.51
N ALA A 504 4.35 5.93 8.66
CA ALA A 504 4.02 4.51 8.52
C ALA A 504 5.00 3.69 9.37
N ILE A 505 4.49 2.89 10.30
CA ILE A 505 5.30 2.07 11.21
C ILE A 505 5.14 0.59 10.84
N ASP A 506 6.24 -0.15 10.81
CA ASP A 506 6.20 -1.61 10.75
C ASP A 506 5.69 -2.18 12.10
N PRO A 507 4.56 -2.90 12.13
CA PRO A 507 3.95 -3.32 13.39
C PRO A 507 4.82 -4.31 14.18
N VAL A 508 5.67 -5.09 13.51
CA VAL A 508 6.49 -6.13 14.14
C VAL A 508 7.79 -5.55 14.71
N SER A 509 8.52 -4.79 13.90
CA SER A 509 9.82 -4.21 14.27
C SER A 509 9.73 -2.82 14.90
N GLY A 510 8.57 -2.16 14.78
CA GLY A 510 8.37 -0.76 15.16
C GLY A 510 9.08 0.25 14.25
N ALA A 511 9.80 -0.17 13.21
CA ALA A 511 10.59 0.72 12.36
C ALA A 511 9.70 1.72 11.61
N LYS A 512 10.11 3.00 11.54
CA LYS A 512 9.50 3.98 10.63
C LYS A 512 9.86 3.60 9.19
N ARG A 513 8.86 3.43 8.34
CA ARG A 513 9.04 3.17 6.90
C ARG A 513 8.86 4.43 6.06
N ILE A 514 7.91 5.29 6.45
CA ILE A 514 7.62 6.56 5.80
C ILE A 514 7.47 7.60 6.92
N ALA A 515 7.99 8.81 6.73
CA ALA A 515 7.77 9.95 7.62
C ALA A 515 7.71 11.24 6.80
N THR A 516 6.55 11.86 6.74
CA THR A 516 6.28 13.03 5.88
C THR A 516 5.46 14.09 6.61
N VAL A 517 5.59 15.32 6.15
CA VAL A 517 4.87 16.49 6.68
C VAL A 517 4.28 17.23 5.51
N SER A 518 3.04 17.68 5.64
CA SER A 518 2.37 18.42 4.58
C SER A 518 3.04 19.78 4.35
N ALA A 519 3.07 20.22 3.10
CA ALA A 519 3.51 21.58 2.78
C ALA A 519 2.48 22.63 3.26
N GLN A 520 1.19 22.34 3.05
CA GLN A 520 0.08 23.19 3.49
C GLN A 520 -0.28 22.98 4.97
N THR A 521 -0.88 24.00 5.58
CA THR A 521 -1.47 23.90 6.93
C THR A 521 -2.96 23.55 6.84
N LEU A 522 -3.54 23.10 7.95
CA LEU A 522 -4.97 22.86 8.12
C LEU A 522 -5.80 24.17 8.13
N GLY A 523 -5.15 25.34 8.20
CA GLY A 523 -5.81 26.64 8.28
C GLY A 523 -6.41 26.96 9.66
N PHE A 524 -6.13 26.16 10.68
CA PHE A 524 -6.45 26.40 12.09
C PHE A 524 -5.44 25.66 12.98
N THR A 525 -5.42 25.98 14.28
CA THR A 525 -4.61 25.26 15.27
C THR A 525 -5.35 24.02 15.76
N PRO A 526 -4.87 22.80 15.47
CA PRO A 526 -5.57 21.58 15.88
C PRO A 526 -5.52 21.39 17.39
N LYS A 527 -6.65 21.00 17.97
CA LYS A 527 -6.79 20.68 19.39
C LYS A 527 -6.78 19.18 19.65
N ALA A 528 -7.47 18.40 18.83
CA ALA A 528 -7.50 16.93 18.88
C ALA A 528 -7.81 16.33 17.50
N MET A 529 -7.46 15.06 17.31
CA MET A 529 -7.64 14.36 16.04
C MET A 529 -7.96 12.88 16.23
N ALA A 530 -8.85 12.33 15.40
CA ALA A 530 -9.12 10.91 15.27
C ALA A 530 -9.01 10.44 13.82
N THR A 531 -8.28 9.36 13.58
CA THR A 531 -8.19 8.69 12.28
C THR A 531 -9.36 7.71 12.10
N LEU A 532 -10.21 7.93 11.09
CA LEU A 532 -11.35 7.04 10.83
C LEU A 532 -10.98 5.83 9.97
N ASN A 533 -10.20 6.07 8.92
CA ASN A 533 -9.74 5.08 7.94
C ASN A 533 -8.44 5.58 7.29
N SER A 534 -7.99 4.92 6.20
CA SER A 534 -6.72 5.24 5.51
C SER A 534 -6.65 6.65 4.94
N ASP A 535 -7.78 7.27 4.62
CA ASP A 535 -7.84 8.54 3.89
C ASP A 535 -8.67 9.63 4.60
N THR A 536 -9.25 9.34 5.76
CA THR A 536 -10.20 10.26 6.43
C THR A 536 -9.82 10.49 7.89
N LEU A 537 -9.60 11.74 8.24
CA LEU A 537 -9.34 12.21 9.61
C LEU A 537 -10.46 13.15 10.06
N LEU A 538 -10.76 13.13 11.36
CA LEU A 538 -11.57 14.12 12.03
C LEU A 538 -10.66 14.96 12.94
N VAL A 539 -10.69 16.28 12.79
CA VAL A 539 -9.84 17.20 13.55
C VAL A 539 -10.69 18.31 14.13
N THR A 540 -10.50 18.65 15.40
CA THR A 540 -11.15 19.80 16.05
C THR A 540 -10.16 20.95 16.26
N ASP A 541 -10.65 22.19 16.18
CA ASP A 541 -9.92 23.41 16.54
C ASP A 541 -10.24 23.91 17.98
N GLY A 542 -11.08 23.19 18.71
CA GLY A 542 -11.58 23.58 20.04
C GLY A 542 -12.93 24.27 20.04
N GLY A 543 -13.57 24.45 18.88
CA GLY A 543 -14.96 24.89 18.74
C GLY A 543 -15.74 24.06 17.72
N HIS A 544 -15.10 23.68 16.62
CA HIS A 544 -15.70 23.01 15.46
C HIS A 544 -14.98 21.70 15.12
N LEU A 545 -15.66 20.83 14.38
CA LEU A 545 -15.12 19.58 13.84
C LEU A 545 -14.98 19.66 12.32
N TYR A 546 -13.82 19.24 11.80
CA TYR A 546 -13.52 19.24 10.38
C TYR A 546 -13.20 17.82 9.90
N ARG A 547 -13.59 17.49 8.66
CA ARG A 547 -13.07 16.33 7.96
C ARG A 547 -11.85 16.74 7.14
N VAL A 548 -10.79 15.93 7.24
CA VAL A 548 -9.59 16.05 6.40
C VAL A 548 -9.50 14.77 5.57
N ASP A 549 -9.54 14.93 4.24
CA ASP A 549 -9.40 13.86 3.28
C ASP A 549 -7.96 13.82 2.79
N VAL A 550 -7.20 12.81 3.18
CA VAL A 550 -5.81 12.58 2.78
C VAL A 550 -5.80 12.03 1.36
N ILE A 551 -5.09 12.70 0.46
CA ILE A 551 -5.00 12.36 -0.97
C ILE A 551 -3.73 11.56 -1.25
N GLY A 552 -2.65 11.87 -0.54
CA GLY A 552 -1.38 11.19 -0.64
C GLY A 552 -0.62 11.31 0.68
N THR A 553 0.20 10.31 0.97
CA THR A 553 0.97 10.23 2.22
C THR A 553 2.46 10.50 2.02
N ASP A 554 2.95 10.55 0.78
CA ASP A 554 4.32 10.92 0.44
C ASP A 554 4.39 11.46 -1.02
N PRO A 555 4.28 12.77 -1.26
CA PRO A 555 4.15 13.83 -0.27
C PRO A 555 2.79 13.78 0.42
N LEU A 556 2.76 14.24 1.68
CA LEU A 556 1.52 14.35 2.42
C LEU A 556 0.65 15.49 1.88
N THR A 557 -0.43 15.14 1.19
CA THR A 557 -1.38 16.06 0.57
C THR A 557 -2.79 15.72 1.04
N PHE A 558 -3.64 16.74 1.18
CA PHE A 558 -5.00 16.56 1.69
C PHE A 558 -5.93 17.67 1.22
N THR A 559 -7.23 17.43 1.32
CA THR A 559 -8.27 18.46 1.29
C THR A 559 -8.97 18.53 2.63
N ARG A 560 -9.49 19.70 2.98
CA ARG A 560 -10.24 19.91 4.23
C ARG A 560 -11.63 20.43 3.88
N THR A 561 -12.66 19.90 4.54
CA THR A 561 -14.03 20.43 4.43
C THR A 561 -14.18 21.78 5.14
N GLN A 562 -15.33 22.43 4.96
CA GLN A 562 -15.82 23.37 5.99
C GLN A 562 -16.11 22.61 7.29
N ALA A 563 -16.40 23.35 8.38
CA ALA A 563 -16.84 22.73 9.62
C ALA A 563 -18.05 21.81 9.37
N LEU A 564 -18.02 20.60 9.90
CA LEU A 564 -19.07 19.59 9.78
C LEU A 564 -20.30 19.94 10.65
N ASP A 565 -20.13 20.87 11.59
CA ASP A 565 -21.15 21.40 12.46
C ASP A 565 -21.43 22.88 12.16
N THR A 566 -22.65 23.32 12.46
CA THR A 566 -23.08 24.71 12.29
C THR A 566 -23.18 25.48 13.62
N GLY A 567 -23.09 24.78 14.76
CA GLY A 567 -23.36 25.34 16.09
C GLY A 567 -22.17 25.33 17.06
N GLY A 568 -21.02 24.80 16.67
CA GLY A 568 -19.87 24.60 17.55
C GLY A 568 -20.07 23.44 18.54
N GLY A 569 -19.37 23.52 19.68
CA GLY A 569 -19.46 22.55 20.77
C GLY A 569 -18.45 21.41 20.70
N TRP A 570 -17.56 21.42 19.71
CA TRP A 570 -16.46 20.46 19.58
C TRP A 570 -15.22 20.92 20.35
N THR A 571 -15.36 21.07 21.66
CA THR A 571 -14.32 21.60 22.56
C THR A 571 -13.35 20.54 23.08
N GLN A 572 -13.36 19.34 22.51
CA GLN A 572 -12.63 18.19 23.05
C GLN A 572 -11.12 18.41 23.02
N ASP A 573 -10.48 18.08 24.13
CA ASP A 573 -9.02 18.06 24.28
C ASP A 573 -8.41 16.79 23.70
N ARG A 574 -9.23 15.72 23.58
CA ARG A 574 -8.82 14.41 23.04
C ARG A 574 -9.97 13.82 22.25
N LEU A 575 -9.64 13.23 21.11
CA LEU A 575 -10.60 12.62 20.20
C LEU A 575 -10.02 11.30 19.71
N VAL A 576 -10.78 10.20 19.80
CA VAL A 576 -10.31 8.87 19.39
C VAL A 576 -11.43 8.10 18.72
N PHE A 577 -11.12 7.36 17.66
CA PHE A 577 -12.07 6.50 16.98
C PHE A 577 -11.71 5.03 17.26
N ASP A 578 -12.71 4.22 17.58
CA ASP A 578 -12.50 2.84 18.01
C ASP A 578 -12.36 1.83 16.84
N GLY A 579 -12.38 2.32 15.61
CA GLY A 579 -12.42 1.52 14.38
C GLY A 579 -13.82 0.99 14.04
N SER A 580 -14.73 0.88 15.02
CA SER A 580 -16.00 0.16 14.93
C SER A 580 -17.21 1.09 15.08
N GLY A 581 -17.11 2.30 14.55
CA GLY A 581 -18.23 3.25 14.46
C GLY A 581 -18.44 4.11 15.71
N SER A 582 -17.62 4.00 16.76
CA SER A 582 -17.69 4.89 17.92
C SER A 582 -16.55 5.90 17.93
N LEU A 583 -16.89 7.18 17.99
CA LEU A 583 -15.97 8.28 18.21
C LEU A 583 -16.10 8.72 19.68
N PHE A 584 -14.99 8.75 20.40
CA PHE A 584 -14.95 9.18 21.79
C PHE A 584 -14.23 10.52 21.90
N GLY A 585 -14.83 11.44 22.64
CA GLY A 585 -14.33 12.80 22.81
C GLY A 585 -14.29 13.17 24.29
N GLN A 586 -13.13 13.61 24.77
CA GLN A 586 -12.96 14.09 26.13
C GLN A 586 -12.79 15.61 26.15
N ALA A 587 -13.58 16.30 26.96
CA ALA A 587 -13.40 17.72 27.28
C ALA A 587 -13.33 17.88 28.80
N GLY A 588 -12.18 18.32 29.32
CA GLY A 588 -11.93 18.31 30.76
C GLY A 588 -12.06 16.90 31.36
N SER A 589 -12.93 16.74 32.36
CA SER A 589 -13.24 15.44 32.98
C SER A 589 -14.42 14.70 32.33
N VAL A 590 -15.02 15.26 31.28
CA VAL A 590 -16.22 14.69 30.65
C VAL A 590 -15.81 13.88 29.42
N LEU A 591 -16.20 12.60 29.39
CA LEU A 591 -16.09 11.73 28.22
C LEU A 591 -17.46 11.55 27.57
N ARG A 592 -17.51 11.76 26.26
CA ARG A 592 -18.69 11.53 25.42
C ARG A 592 -18.38 10.53 24.32
N ARG A 593 -19.39 9.79 23.89
CA ARG A 593 -19.35 8.91 22.73
C ARG A 593 -20.32 9.43 21.66
N TYR A 594 -19.92 9.31 20.41
CA TYR A 594 -20.69 9.61 19.22
C TYR A 594 -20.68 8.39 18.28
N THR A 595 -21.71 8.23 17.45
CA THR A 595 -21.81 7.18 16.44
C THR A 595 -21.47 7.71 15.06
N VAL A 596 -20.42 7.18 14.44
CA VAL A 596 -20.01 7.49 13.07
C VAL A 596 -20.69 6.50 12.10
N LYS A 597 -21.54 7.00 11.22
CA LYS A 597 -22.35 6.16 10.30
C LYS A 597 -21.77 6.01 8.90
N LYS A 598 -20.77 6.82 8.53
CA LYS A 598 -20.17 6.84 7.20
C LYS A 598 -18.66 6.93 7.29
N ALA A 599 -17.96 6.32 6.32
CA ALA A 599 -16.52 6.44 6.16
C ALA A 599 -16.05 7.88 5.93
N LYS A 600 -16.84 8.70 5.20
CA LYS A 600 -16.60 10.13 4.97
C LYS A 600 -17.78 10.97 5.47
N PRO A 601 -17.86 11.27 6.79
CA PRO A 601 -18.93 12.09 7.33
C PRO A 601 -18.97 13.47 6.67
N ALA A 602 -20.15 13.95 6.34
CA ALA A 602 -20.36 15.28 5.75
C ALA A 602 -20.96 16.29 6.73
N ASN A 603 -21.62 15.81 7.80
CA ASN A 603 -22.17 16.67 8.85
C ASN A 603 -22.36 15.93 10.19
N THR A 604 -22.46 16.67 11.28
CA THR A 604 -22.61 16.12 12.64
C THR A 604 -24.06 15.82 13.05
N THR A 605 -25.06 16.11 12.23
CA THR A 605 -26.47 15.82 12.54
C THR A 605 -26.89 14.43 12.08
N THR A 606 -26.41 13.99 10.93
CA THR A 606 -26.79 12.71 10.31
C THR A 606 -25.68 11.67 10.33
N ASP A 607 -24.43 12.10 10.22
CA ASP A 607 -23.30 11.18 9.98
C ASP A 607 -22.47 10.90 11.24
N ILE A 608 -22.46 11.83 12.21
CA ILE A 608 -21.81 11.68 13.53
C ILE A 608 -22.84 11.95 14.62
N THR A 609 -23.66 10.95 14.96
CA THR A 609 -24.86 11.13 15.79
C THR A 609 -24.64 10.70 17.24
N THR A 610 -25.72 10.69 18.03
CA THR A 610 -25.78 9.96 19.31
C THR A 610 -24.74 10.46 20.33
N ASN A 611 -24.83 11.73 20.74
CA ASN A 611 -23.96 12.30 21.76
C ASN A 611 -24.31 11.78 23.16
N THR A 612 -23.74 10.62 23.51
CA THR A 612 -23.96 9.96 24.81
C THR A 612 -22.89 10.41 25.81
N LEU A 613 -23.31 10.85 27.00
CA LEU A 613 -22.41 11.04 28.14
C LEU A 613 -21.95 9.67 28.65
N VAL A 614 -20.65 9.41 28.63
CA VAL A 614 -20.04 8.17 29.15
C VAL A 614 -19.62 8.35 30.62
N GLY A 615 -19.12 9.54 30.97
CA GLY A 615 -18.80 9.86 32.36
C GLY A 615 -18.33 11.30 32.55
N SER A 616 -18.49 11.82 33.77
CA SER A 616 -18.09 13.19 34.16
C SER A 616 -16.83 13.27 35.03
N ASN A 617 -16.28 12.11 35.44
CA ASN A 617 -15.08 11.97 36.27
C ASN A 617 -13.94 11.27 35.51
N PHE A 618 -13.90 11.43 34.18
CA PHE A 618 -12.94 10.82 33.27
C PHE A 618 -11.72 11.75 33.10
N GLY A 619 -10.95 11.93 34.17
CA GLY A 619 -9.78 12.81 34.21
C GLY A 619 -8.49 12.14 33.75
N VAL A 620 -8.37 11.82 32.46
CA VAL A 620 -7.14 11.24 31.90
C VAL A 620 -6.24 12.30 31.26
N ARG A 621 -4.92 12.07 31.25
CA ARG A 621 -3.91 12.94 30.62
C ARG A 621 -3.76 12.69 29.14
N SER A 622 -4.06 11.48 28.69
CA SER A 622 -3.93 11.08 27.31
C SER A 622 -4.94 9.96 27.02
N LEU A 623 -5.31 9.78 25.74
CA LEU A 623 -6.37 8.85 25.35
C LEU A 623 -6.09 8.31 23.95
N THR A 624 -6.25 7.00 23.79
CA THR A 624 -6.28 6.30 22.49
C THR A 624 -7.34 5.20 22.53
N ALA A 625 -7.66 4.60 21.39
CA ALA A 625 -8.55 3.45 21.30
C ALA A 625 -7.77 2.22 20.80
N THR A 626 -8.08 1.06 21.35
CA THR A 626 -7.40 -0.21 21.03
C THR A 626 -8.31 -1.20 20.31
N GLY A 627 -9.58 -0.83 20.12
CA GLY A 627 -10.61 -1.59 19.40
C GLY A 627 -12.00 -1.17 19.86
N LYS A 628 -13.05 -1.83 19.33
CA LYS A 628 -14.47 -1.53 19.61
C LYS A 628 -14.75 -1.30 21.09
N GLY A 629 -15.15 -0.07 21.45
CA GLY A 629 -15.45 0.34 22.82
C GLY A 629 -14.28 0.27 23.81
N ARG A 630 -13.05 0.01 23.35
CA ARG A 630 -11.88 -0.15 24.22
C ARG A 630 -10.96 1.06 24.12
N LEU A 631 -10.72 1.71 25.25
CA LEU A 631 -9.90 2.90 25.37
C LEU A 631 -8.69 2.61 26.23
N LEU A 632 -7.57 3.24 25.91
CA LEU A 632 -6.34 3.18 26.68
C LEU A 632 -5.89 4.60 26.99
N ALA A 633 -5.53 4.85 28.24
CA ALA A 633 -5.25 6.21 28.70
C ALA A 633 -4.17 6.23 29.76
N THR A 634 -3.42 7.34 29.84
CA THR A 634 -2.55 7.60 30.99
C THR A 634 -3.25 8.51 32.00
N THR A 635 -3.06 8.22 33.27
CA THR A 635 -3.72 8.92 34.37
C THR A 635 -2.79 9.97 35.01
N SER A 636 -3.35 10.81 35.87
CA SER A 636 -2.58 11.83 36.60
C SER A 636 -1.57 11.23 37.58
N ASP A 637 -1.86 10.05 38.14
CA ASP A 637 -1.00 9.24 39.01
C ASP A 637 -0.02 8.33 38.23
N SER A 638 0.21 8.62 36.94
CA SER A 638 1.24 7.96 36.11
C SER A 638 1.00 6.47 35.83
N LYS A 639 -0.26 6.04 35.85
CA LYS A 639 -0.69 4.68 35.47
C LYS A 639 -1.07 4.60 34.00
N LEU A 640 -1.06 3.38 33.47
CA LEU A 640 -1.79 3.02 32.26
C LEU A 640 -3.13 2.42 32.70
N ALA A 641 -4.21 3.00 32.20
CA ALA A 641 -5.58 2.55 32.47
C ALA A 641 -6.25 2.12 31.16
N ALA A 642 -6.81 0.92 31.15
CA ALA A 642 -7.63 0.38 30.08
C ALA A 642 -9.11 0.48 30.48
N TYR A 643 -9.94 0.95 29.56
CA TYR A 643 -11.38 1.10 29.76
C TYR A 643 -12.14 0.30 28.72
N THR A 644 -13.21 -0.38 29.14
CA THR A 644 -14.18 -0.99 28.24
C THR A 644 -15.50 -0.26 28.40
N VAL A 645 -16.00 0.32 27.30
CA VAL A 645 -17.28 1.05 27.25
C VAL A 645 -18.28 0.23 26.44
N ASP A 646 -19.39 -0.15 27.07
CA ASP A 646 -20.43 -0.94 26.43
C ASP A 646 -21.37 -0.09 25.55
N ALA A 647 -22.34 -0.72 24.88
CA ALA A 647 -23.32 -0.03 24.04
C ALA A 647 -24.22 0.95 24.79
N ALA A 648 -24.43 0.80 26.10
CA ALA A 648 -25.19 1.74 26.93
C ALA A 648 -24.36 2.95 27.39
N GLY A 649 -23.04 2.91 27.22
CA GLY A 649 -22.12 3.95 27.68
C GLY A 649 -21.63 3.71 29.12
N VAL A 650 -21.90 2.53 29.69
CA VAL A 650 -21.33 2.11 30.97
C VAL A 650 -19.90 1.65 30.72
N TRP A 651 -18.99 1.99 31.63
CA TRP A 651 -17.59 1.63 31.48
C TRP A 651 -17.03 0.91 32.70
N THR A 652 -16.08 0.01 32.43
CA THR A 652 -15.20 -0.62 33.43
C THR A 652 -13.77 -0.16 33.20
N ARG A 653 -12.94 -0.23 34.26
CA ARG A 653 -11.52 0.16 34.21
C ARG A 653 -10.65 -0.91 34.83
N GLU A 654 -9.53 -1.17 34.17
CA GLU A 654 -8.41 -1.97 34.62
C GLU A 654 -7.14 -1.11 34.52
N ASP A 655 -6.11 -1.40 35.33
CA ASP A 655 -4.85 -0.65 35.34
C ASP A 655 -3.68 -1.57 34.91
N PRO A 656 -3.46 -1.79 33.60
CA PRO A 656 -2.38 -2.66 33.11
C PRO A 656 -0.97 -2.27 33.61
N ALA A 657 -0.75 -1.01 33.95
CA ALA A 657 0.51 -0.59 34.57
C ALA A 657 0.28 0.39 35.71
N ALA A 658 0.76 0.03 36.90
CA ALA A 658 0.63 0.83 38.12
C ALA A 658 1.58 2.05 38.19
N SER A 659 2.61 2.10 37.33
CA SER A 659 3.58 3.21 37.27
C SER A 659 4.34 3.19 35.94
N GLY A 660 5.25 4.15 35.71
CA GLY A 660 6.12 4.17 34.52
C GLY A 660 5.51 4.76 33.25
N TRP A 661 4.24 5.20 33.32
CA TRP A 661 3.50 5.87 32.26
C TRP A 661 3.30 7.38 32.51
N GLY A 662 4.05 7.92 33.48
CA GLY A 662 4.17 9.36 33.70
C GLY A 662 4.88 10.04 32.52
N GLY A 663 4.46 11.25 32.17
CA GLY A 663 5.06 12.05 31.10
C GLY A 663 4.63 11.67 29.67
N VAL A 664 3.75 10.67 29.50
CA VAL A 664 3.16 10.36 28.21
C VAL A 664 2.20 11.48 27.80
N THR A 665 2.48 12.10 26.66
CA THR A 665 1.69 13.21 26.10
C THR A 665 0.67 12.73 25.09
N SER A 666 1.01 11.73 24.29
CA SER A 666 0.16 11.22 23.21
C SER A 666 0.40 9.72 22.97
N PRO A 667 -0.46 8.84 23.49
CA PRO A 667 -0.46 7.44 23.13
C PRO A 667 -1.22 7.24 21.83
N PHE A 668 -0.80 6.27 21.05
CA PHE A 668 -1.57 5.78 19.93
C PHE A 668 -1.47 4.26 19.85
N SER A 669 -2.50 3.64 19.31
CA SER A 669 -2.54 2.20 19.09
C SER A 669 -3.30 1.92 17.80
N PRO A 670 -2.76 1.07 16.92
CA PRO A 670 -3.56 0.46 15.88
C PRO A 670 -4.50 -0.63 16.43
N GLY A 671 -4.37 -1.04 17.69
CA GLY A 671 -5.02 -2.20 18.28
C GLY A 671 -4.09 -3.40 18.38
N GLY A 672 -4.65 -4.60 18.57
CA GLY A 672 -3.89 -5.87 18.58
C GLY A 672 -2.82 -5.99 19.68
N GLY A 673 -2.78 -5.05 20.62
CA GLY A 673 -1.80 -4.97 21.71
C GLY A 673 -0.52 -4.23 21.41
N HIS A 674 -0.43 -3.59 20.25
CA HIS A 674 0.62 -2.63 19.98
C HIS A 674 0.22 -1.28 20.55
N TYR A 675 0.96 -0.79 21.53
CA TYR A 675 0.80 0.55 22.09
C TYR A 675 2.06 1.35 21.82
N TYR A 676 1.90 2.61 21.48
CA TYR A 676 3.02 3.51 21.31
C TYR A 676 2.81 4.70 22.23
N ARG A 677 3.83 5.01 23.02
CA ARG A 677 3.80 6.17 23.92
C ARG A 677 4.72 7.24 23.38
N ARG A 678 4.21 8.47 23.23
CA ARG A 678 5.02 9.66 22.99
C ARG A 678 5.27 10.40 24.31
N ASP A 679 6.51 10.69 24.64
CA ASP A 679 6.86 11.53 25.79
C ASP A 679 6.84 13.05 25.46
N ALA A 680 7.18 13.90 26.43
CA ALA A 680 7.22 15.36 26.23
C ALA A 680 8.34 15.81 25.27
N ASN A 681 9.42 15.03 25.14
CA ASN A 681 10.53 15.30 24.23
C ASN A 681 10.22 14.85 22.78
N GLY A 682 9.03 14.28 22.55
CA GLY A 682 8.63 13.75 21.25
C GLY A 682 9.28 12.42 20.91
N VAL A 683 9.79 11.70 21.91
CA VAL A 683 10.30 10.33 21.77
C VAL A 683 9.13 9.36 21.79
N VAL A 684 9.07 8.45 20.81
CA VAL A 684 8.09 7.35 20.80
C VAL A 684 8.74 6.02 21.16
N THR A 685 8.15 5.30 22.11
CA THR A 685 8.53 3.93 22.46
C THR A 685 7.35 2.99 22.20
N GLY A 686 7.63 1.87 21.52
CA GLY A 686 6.66 0.80 21.31
C GLY A 686 6.56 -0.10 22.53
N TRP A 687 5.35 -0.56 22.80
CA TRP A 687 5.04 -1.55 23.81
C TRP A 687 4.15 -2.59 23.17
N LEU A 688 4.47 -3.85 23.42
CA LEU A 688 3.65 -4.97 23.03
C LEU A 688 3.07 -5.53 24.30
N ASP A 689 1.77 -5.31 24.45
CA ASP A 689 0.93 -6.10 25.30
C ASP A 689 0.58 -7.33 24.47
N ALA A 690 1.22 -8.49 24.72
CA ALA A 690 0.72 -9.70 24.08
C ALA A 690 -0.72 -9.95 24.56
N SER A 691 -1.05 -9.41 25.74
CA SER A 691 -2.21 -9.30 26.65
C SER A 691 -3.34 -8.30 26.53
N PRO A 692 -3.67 -7.71 25.38
CA PRO A 692 -4.19 -6.34 25.38
C PRO A 692 -5.60 -6.12 25.94
N TYR A 693 -6.21 -7.19 26.42
CA TYR A 693 -7.60 -7.27 26.75
C TYR A 693 -7.87 -8.04 28.04
N ASP A 694 -6.83 -8.47 28.77
CA ASP A 694 -6.95 -9.18 30.04
C ASP A 694 -6.80 -8.27 31.28
N GLY A 695 -6.48 -6.99 31.06
CA GLY A 695 -6.38 -5.98 32.12
C GLY A 695 -5.17 -6.10 33.03
N SER A 696 -4.33 -7.12 32.87
CA SER A 696 -3.26 -7.46 33.80
C SER A 696 -1.99 -6.64 33.55
N GLY A 697 -1.69 -6.37 32.27
CA GLY A 697 -0.44 -5.78 31.79
C GLY A 697 0.83 -6.50 32.24
N THR A 698 0.71 -7.76 32.68
CA THR A 698 1.85 -8.57 33.17
C THR A 698 2.87 -8.91 32.09
N ASP A 699 2.46 -8.82 30.84
CA ASP A 699 3.22 -9.13 29.64
C ASP A 699 3.33 -7.91 28.72
N LEU A 700 3.09 -6.73 29.27
CA LEU A 700 3.33 -5.46 28.65
C LEU A 700 4.86 -5.24 28.54
N THR A 701 5.40 -5.53 27.37
CA THR A 701 6.84 -5.50 27.10
C THR A 701 7.21 -4.32 26.21
N ALA A 702 8.17 -3.51 26.65
CA ALA A 702 8.71 -2.45 25.80
C ALA A 702 9.56 -3.06 24.69
N TYR A 703 9.37 -2.60 23.46
CA TYR A 703 10.28 -2.84 22.36
C TYR A 703 10.68 -1.52 21.73
N VAL A 704 11.94 -1.42 21.32
CA VAL A 704 12.42 -0.22 20.66
C VAL A 704 12.21 -0.43 19.16
N PRO A 705 11.38 0.39 18.49
CA PRO A 705 11.47 0.60 17.05
C PRO A 705 12.90 0.55 16.53
N ALA A 706 13.24 -0.43 15.70
CA ALA A 706 14.56 -0.45 15.05
C ALA A 706 14.66 0.75 14.08
N GLY A 707 15.46 1.77 14.42
CA GLY A 707 15.69 2.97 13.61
C GLY A 707 16.30 4.12 14.41
N ALA A 708 17.08 4.99 13.75
CA ALA A 708 17.75 6.12 14.39
C ALA A 708 16.74 7.02 15.13
N VAL A 709 16.89 7.09 16.46
CA VAL A 709 16.27 8.02 17.43
C VAL A 709 14.83 8.46 17.10
N SER A 710 13.85 7.90 17.80
CA SER A 710 12.41 8.19 17.65
C SER A 710 11.99 9.57 18.17
N THR A 711 12.82 10.61 18.06
CA THR A 711 12.50 12.00 18.44
C THR A 711 11.67 12.71 17.36
N GLY A 712 11.07 13.85 17.72
CA GLY A 712 10.40 14.73 16.75
C GLY A 712 9.00 14.32 16.29
N TRP A 713 8.35 13.37 16.97
CA TRP A 713 6.93 13.08 16.73
C TRP A 713 6.04 14.25 17.14
N ASP A 714 4.91 14.42 16.47
CA ASP A 714 3.99 15.53 16.71
C ASP A 714 3.18 15.35 18.01
N PRO A 715 2.75 16.44 18.67
CA PRO A 715 2.10 16.38 19.97
C PRO A 715 0.71 15.74 19.96
N ILE A 716 -0.01 15.83 18.85
CA ILE A 716 -1.31 15.17 18.64
C ILE A 716 -1.07 14.06 17.63
N LEU A 717 -1.37 12.82 18.01
CA LEU A 717 -1.18 11.64 17.16
C LEU A 717 -2.45 10.81 17.16
N SER A 718 -2.75 10.19 16.02
CA SER A 718 -3.84 9.25 15.88
C SER A 718 -3.46 8.16 14.90
N ALA A 719 -3.53 6.90 15.32
CA ALA A 719 -3.25 5.75 14.47
C ALA A 719 -4.54 5.23 13.84
N LEU A 720 -4.42 4.73 12.62
CA LEU A 720 -5.46 3.95 11.98
C LEU A 720 -5.69 2.66 12.79
N SER A 721 -6.92 2.47 13.27
CA SER A 721 -7.30 1.24 13.97
C SER A 721 -7.31 0.03 13.01
N TYR A 722 -6.92 -1.15 13.49
CA TYR A 722 -6.99 -2.41 12.75
C TYR A 722 -8.42 -2.80 12.39
N ASP A 723 -9.38 -2.46 13.25
CA ASP A 723 -10.81 -2.70 13.02
C ASP A 723 -11.46 -1.55 12.21
N ALA A 724 -10.69 -0.57 11.71
CA ALA A 724 -11.21 0.56 10.94
C ALA A 724 -11.86 0.14 9.62
N TRP A 725 -12.74 1.00 9.10
CA TRP A 725 -13.44 0.78 7.84
C TRP A 725 -12.46 0.36 6.74
N PRO A 726 -12.79 -0.70 5.96
CA PRO A 726 -11.89 -1.21 4.95
C PRO A 726 -11.57 -0.13 3.92
N ASP A 727 -10.28 -0.06 3.59
CA ASP A 727 -9.74 0.84 2.59
C ASP A 727 -10.30 0.47 1.20
N ASN A 728 -10.99 1.41 0.56
CA ASN A 728 -11.54 1.25 -0.79
C ASN A 728 -10.45 1.25 -1.88
N THR A 729 -9.20 1.54 -1.53
CA THR A 729 -8.04 1.49 -2.43
C THR A 729 -7.42 0.10 -2.54
N ARG A 730 -7.84 -0.87 -1.71
CA ARG A 730 -7.42 -2.26 -1.86
C ARG A 730 -7.95 -2.77 -3.19
N ARG A 731 -7.05 -3.23 -4.05
CA ARG A 731 -7.48 -3.89 -5.27
C ARG A 731 -8.30 -5.11 -4.88
N TRP A 732 -9.52 -5.03 -5.37
CA TRP A 732 -10.49 -6.10 -5.46
C TRP A 732 -9.91 -7.16 -6.28
#